data_AF-A0A7C7VTR8-F1
#
_entry.id   AF-A0A7C7VTR8-F1
#
_cell.length_a   1.000
_cell.length_b   1.000
_cell.length_c   1.000
_cell.angle_alpha   90.00
_cell.angle_beta   90.00
_cell.angle_gamma   90.00
#
_symmetry.space_group_name_H-M   'P 1'
#
loop_
_entity.id
_entity.type
_entity.pdbx_description
1 polymer ?
#
loop_
_entity_poly.entity_id
_entity_poly.type
_entity_poly.pdbx_seq_one_letter_code
_entity_poly.pdbx_strand_id
1 'polypeptide(L)'
;MSEKTQATRRVLAEYTYEAPPVERGYTGQTLYVNLSDNTISAKPVTDVMKEKFIGGRGFGLWLLWHGVKDDTKWNDPENEIVISSGPIGGITQYPGSGKSLVVTISPLTDIVIDSNVGGHFGPLLKFAGWDGIEIQGKAEEEVIVVIDGVSGRVTIEEAPDAPVDTHLLGHWLIEQLAEKKEDRYFMSTVSAGSGAEHTRIGCLNFSLYDRKRKAPRFKQAGRGGIGTVFRDKRIKALVVRSGPVRGDSNHPADPERIARVGTRLHKEIHDYDDEQNRMRKRGTPYLVQIMDDYDLLPVHNFKFGSHSDTPKINGDVWEARFTQGLPDGCWYGCTMACSHAVDAYTVRTGPYKGQKVIVDGPEYETIAGVGSNCGIFNPDDILEINFYCDTYGIDTISFGTLTAFVMECYEAGILDKEKTGGLELTFGNGEAAIELLHQMGRGEGFGKIAGQGIRRMKEYFVSEYGADPQFLQDIGMEAKGLEYSEYVCKESLAQQGGYGLTNKGPQHDEAWLIFMDQVSNLLPTFEDKAEALHYFPMFRTWFGLVGHCKLPWNDIVPPDNRYTDEPAKIPEHVQNYVELFSAVTGREITKEDLIAQSEAVYNFQRVFNLRLGKGRREHDAIPYRSQGPVTVEEYESRAERYDQQLREILGLDPEGMSTQEKMAALRKYREEQYERLKDAVYERRGWTPDGVPKLETLKRLGIDFPEVVAVVQKHL
;
A
#
# COMPACT_ATOMS: atom_id res chain seq x y z
N MET A 1 38.87 5.10 -3.60
CA MET A 1 38.90 5.22 -2.13
C MET A 1 39.20 6.68 -1.83
N SER A 2 38.18 7.53 -1.81
CA SER A 2 38.31 8.91 -1.31
C SER A 2 38.23 8.87 0.21
N GLU A 3 38.98 9.74 0.86
CA GLU A 3 38.96 9.94 2.31
C GLU A 3 37.52 10.12 2.79
N LYS A 4 37.08 9.28 3.74
CA LYS A 4 35.79 9.42 4.41
C LYS A 4 35.83 10.71 5.23
N THR A 5 35.37 11.82 4.67
CA THR A 5 34.97 12.98 5.47
C THR A 5 33.63 12.60 6.10
N GLN A 6 33.68 12.06 7.31
CA GLN A 6 32.50 11.84 8.12
C GLN A 6 32.01 13.23 8.52
N ALA A 7 31.00 13.75 7.82
CA ALA A 7 30.44 15.05 8.17
C ALA A 7 29.85 14.91 9.58
N THR A 8 30.48 15.57 10.55
CA THR A 8 29.99 15.60 11.93
C THR A 8 28.75 16.48 11.94
N ARG A 9 27.58 15.85 11.83
CA ARG A 9 26.29 16.54 11.93
C ARG A 9 26.07 17.03 13.35
N ARG A 10 25.42 18.19 13.49
CA ARG A 10 25.06 18.72 14.80
C ARG A 10 23.94 17.88 15.39
N VAL A 11 24.19 17.31 16.57
CA VAL A 11 23.18 16.57 17.36
C VAL A 11 22.32 17.58 18.12
N LEU A 12 21.01 17.55 17.88
CA LEU A 12 20.02 18.39 18.54
C LEU A 12 19.55 17.79 19.87
N ALA A 13 19.37 16.47 19.90
CA ALA A 13 19.05 15.71 21.09
C ALA A 13 19.62 14.30 21.00
N GLU A 14 19.87 13.72 22.17
CA GLU A 14 20.37 12.37 22.34
C GLU A 14 19.63 11.68 23.48
N TYR A 15 19.31 10.40 23.29
CA TYR A 15 18.76 9.53 24.31
C TYR A 15 19.52 8.21 24.32
N THR A 16 20.04 7.84 25.50
CA THR A 16 20.72 6.57 25.71
C THR A 16 19.78 5.60 26.43
N TYR A 17 19.81 4.34 26.03
CA TYR A 17 18.99 3.28 26.59
C TYR A 17 19.74 1.95 26.59
N GLU A 18 19.32 1.05 27.46
CA GLU A 18 19.69 -0.36 27.38
C GLU A 18 18.66 -1.07 26.50
N ALA A 19 19.09 -1.61 25.36
CA ALA A 19 18.19 -2.30 24.45
C ALA A 19 17.64 -3.56 25.15
N PRO A 20 16.32 -3.64 25.40
CA PRO A 20 15.74 -4.82 26.02
C PRO A 20 15.83 -6.01 25.06
N PRO A 21 15.93 -7.24 25.58
CA PRO A 21 15.82 -8.42 24.74
C PRO A 21 14.43 -8.46 24.10
N VAL A 22 14.37 -9.00 22.87
CA VAL A 22 13.10 -9.43 22.31
C VAL A 22 12.66 -10.66 23.08
N GLU A 23 11.42 -10.74 23.53
CA GLU A 23 10.84 -11.91 24.19
C GLU A 23 9.53 -12.26 23.49
N ARG A 24 9.46 -13.46 22.92
CA ARG A 24 8.28 -13.97 22.21
C ARG A 24 7.77 -13.01 21.13
N GLY A 25 8.71 -12.40 20.41
CA GLY A 25 8.45 -11.45 19.34
C GLY A 25 8.27 -9.98 19.75
N TYR A 26 8.32 -9.65 21.05
CA TYR A 26 8.11 -8.28 21.57
C TYR A 26 9.30 -7.76 22.37
N THR A 27 9.61 -6.46 22.27
CA THR A 27 10.61 -5.81 23.12
C THR A 27 10.00 -5.17 24.37
N GLY A 28 8.67 -4.92 24.36
CA GLY A 28 7.95 -4.37 25.50
C GLY A 28 7.97 -2.84 25.59
N GLN A 29 8.50 -2.16 24.57
CA GLN A 29 8.54 -0.70 24.54
C GLN A 29 8.52 -0.14 23.10
N THR A 30 8.07 1.10 22.98
CA THR A 30 8.05 1.90 21.74
C THR A 30 8.90 3.15 21.94
N LEU A 31 9.47 3.64 20.84
CA LEU A 31 10.29 4.85 20.82
C LEU A 31 9.41 6.05 20.47
N TYR A 32 9.36 7.04 21.35
CA TYR A 32 8.72 8.32 21.08
C TYR A 32 9.74 9.39 20.74
N VAL A 33 9.52 10.06 19.61
CA VAL A 33 10.32 11.18 19.14
C VAL A 33 9.39 12.36 18.85
N ASN A 34 9.57 13.46 19.57
CA ASN A 34 8.90 14.72 19.26
C ASN A 34 9.90 15.71 18.66
N LEU A 35 9.66 16.11 17.41
CA LEU A 35 10.57 16.96 16.66
C LEU A 35 10.44 18.45 17.01
N SER A 36 9.34 18.85 17.66
CA SER A 36 9.11 20.27 18.01
C SER A 36 9.88 20.69 19.25
N ASP A 37 10.09 19.78 20.20
CA ASP A 37 10.88 20.04 21.41
C ASP A 37 12.13 19.13 21.52
N ASN A 38 12.37 18.32 20.49
CA ASN A 38 13.44 17.32 20.42
C ASN A 38 13.40 16.26 21.55
N THR A 39 12.23 16.02 22.15
CA THR A 39 12.07 14.96 23.15
C THR A 39 12.25 13.59 22.51
N ILE A 40 13.05 12.75 23.16
CA ILE A 40 13.21 11.33 22.83
C ILE A 40 12.96 10.52 24.12
N SER A 41 12.08 9.54 24.07
CA SER A 41 11.74 8.73 25.25
C SER A 41 11.24 7.33 24.90
N ALA A 42 11.29 6.42 25.86
CA ALA A 42 10.64 5.11 25.78
C ALA A 42 9.22 5.17 26.35
N LYS A 43 8.25 4.56 25.65
CA LYS A 43 6.89 4.33 26.16
C LYS A 43 6.63 2.83 26.29
N PRO A 44 5.97 2.36 27.37
CA PRO A 44 5.73 0.94 27.59
C PRO A 44 4.71 0.39 26.59
N VAL A 45 4.94 -0.83 26.11
CA VAL A 45 3.92 -1.61 25.39
C VAL A 45 3.08 -2.36 26.42
N THR A 46 1.82 -1.97 26.53
CA THR A 46 0.88 -2.53 27.52
C THR A 46 0.31 -3.88 27.09
N ASP A 47 -0.30 -4.60 28.03
CA ASP A 47 -0.99 -5.86 27.73
C ASP A 47 -2.17 -5.65 26.78
N VAL A 48 -2.92 -4.55 26.94
CA VAL A 48 -4.01 -4.19 26.01
C VAL A 48 -3.50 -4.06 24.58
N MET A 49 -2.34 -3.43 24.37
CA MET A 49 -1.72 -3.36 23.04
C MET A 49 -1.44 -4.76 22.49
N LYS A 50 -0.76 -5.62 23.25
CA LYS A 50 -0.40 -6.98 22.80
C LYS A 50 -1.63 -7.88 22.58
N GLU A 51 -2.68 -7.72 23.36
CA GLU A 51 -3.87 -8.58 23.32
C GLU A 51 -4.87 -8.16 22.26
N LYS A 52 -5.14 -6.86 22.12
CA LYS A 52 -6.18 -6.31 21.23
C LYS A 52 -5.64 -5.77 19.92
N PHE A 53 -4.44 -5.22 19.94
CA PHE A 53 -3.83 -4.57 18.78
C PHE A 53 -2.70 -5.38 18.16
N ILE A 54 -2.20 -6.39 18.86
CA ILE A 54 -1.21 -7.39 18.44
C ILE A 54 0.17 -6.81 18.07
N GLY A 55 0.25 -5.84 17.17
CA GLY A 55 1.47 -5.26 16.63
C GLY A 55 1.19 -4.48 15.35
N GLY A 56 2.24 -4.07 14.63
CA GLY A 56 2.14 -3.55 13.26
C GLY A 56 1.10 -2.44 13.13
N ARG A 57 0.12 -2.61 12.22
CA ARG A 57 -0.98 -1.66 12.01
C ARG A 57 -1.78 -1.40 13.30
N GLY A 58 -2.00 -2.39 14.14
CA GLY A 58 -2.76 -2.20 15.37
C GLY A 58 -2.04 -1.29 16.37
N PHE A 59 -0.73 -1.46 16.55
CA PHE A 59 0.06 -0.54 17.37
C PHE A 59 0.05 0.86 16.75
N GLY A 60 0.21 0.95 15.42
CA GLY A 60 0.09 2.21 14.70
C GLY A 60 -1.21 2.97 14.97
N LEU A 61 -2.35 2.27 14.92
CA LEU A 61 -3.66 2.84 15.19
C LEU A 61 -3.85 3.24 16.66
N TRP A 62 -3.41 2.39 17.59
CA TRP A 62 -3.53 2.66 19.03
C TRP A 62 -2.71 3.88 19.45
N LEU A 63 -1.47 3.98 19.00
CA LEU A 63 -0.58 5.09 19.34
C LEU A 63 -1.10 6.40 18.71
N LEU A 64 -1.41 6.38 17.41
CA LEU A 64 -1.97 7.56 16.73
C LEU A 64 -3.28 8.03 17.36
N TRP A 65 -4.17 7.13 17.79
CA TRP A 65 -5.41 7.49 18.47
C TRP A 65 -5.16 8.34 19.72
N HIS A 66 -4.11 8.03 20.49
CA HIS A 66 -3.74 8.78 21.69
C HIS A 66 -2.86 10.00 21.39
N GLY A 67 -2.19 10.01 20.23
CA GLY A 67 -1.36 11.13 19.77
C GLY A 67 -2.15 12.32 19.21
N VAL A 68 -3.38 12.10 18.73
CA VAL A 68 -4.18 13.12 18.02
C VAL A 68 -5.48 13.54 18.74
N LYS A 69 -6.01 14.69 18.33
CA LYS A 69 -7.31 15.25 18.74
C LYS A 69 -8.37 14.98 17.65
N ASP A 70 -9.63 15.27 17.96
CA ASP A 70 -10.76 15.06 17.05
C ASP A 70 -10.68 15.93 15.78
N ASP A 71 -9.98 17.07 15.84
CA ASP A 71 -9.83 18.04 14.75
C ASP A 71 -8.42 18.08 14.14
N THR A 72 -7.53 17.16 14.54
CA THR A 72 -6.16 17.09 14.02
C THR A 72 -6.16 16.81 12.52
N LYS A 73 -5.45 17.66 11.78
CA LYS A 73 -5.25 17.54 10.33
C LYS A 73 -3.92 16.84 10.03
N TRP A 74 -3.79 16.38 8.80
CA TRP A 74 -2.59 15.67 8.34
C TRP A 74 -1.28 16.46 8.53
N ASN A 75 -1.32 17.80 8.46
CA ASN A 75 -0.16 18.67 8.59
C ASN A 75 -0.03 19.35 9.95
N ASP A 76 -0.84 18.96 10.94
CA ASP A 76 -0.67 19.47 12.30
C ASP A 76 0.51 18.77 12.99
N PRO A 77 1.21 19.44 13.92
CA PRO A 77 2.30 18.83 14.66
C PRO A 77 1.86 17.59 15.46
N GLU A 78 0.60 17.55 15.92
CA GLU A 78 0.03 16.40 16.63
C GLU A 78 -0.10 15.12 15.77
N ASN A 79 -0.28 15.23 14.45
CA ASN A 79 -0.41 14.05 13.59
C ASN A 79 0.89 13.24 13.63
N GLU A 80 0.83 11.98 14.04
CA GLU A 80 2.02 11.14 14.17
C GLU A 80 2.28 10.33 12.90
N ILE A 81 3.55 10.00 12.68
CA ILE A 81 3.93 8.87 11.83
C ILE A 81 4.36 7.74 12.74
N VAL A 82 3.63 6.63 12.70
CA VAL A 82 3.92 5.45 13.53
C VAL A 82 4.39 4.30 12.65
N ILE A 83 5.56 3.72 12.94
CA ILE A 83 6.10 2.56 12.21
C ILE A 83 6.24 1.38 13.17
N SER A 84 5.65 0.23 12.83
CA SER A 84 5.76 -1.02 13.60
C SER A 84 5.79 -2.25 12.70
N SER A 85 6.51 -3.31 13.10
CA SER A 85 6.52 -4.59 12.38
C SER A 85 5.51 -5.58 12.95
N GLY A 86 5.41 -5.71 14.29
CA GLY A 86 4.58 -6.73 14.94
C GLY A 86 5.35 -8.02 15.27
N PRO A 87 4.74 -8.97 16.01
CA PRO A 87 5.47 -10.06 16.69
C PRO A 87 6.20 -11.04 15.77
N ILE A 88 5.67 -11.37 14.59
CA ILE A 88 6.30 -12.31 13.65
C ILE A 88 7.40 -11.62 12.81
N GLY A 89 7.36 -10.28 12.72
CA GLY A 89 8.38 -9.47 12.06
C GLY A 89 9.80 -9.83 12.48
N GLY A 90 10.66 -10.13 11.52
CA GLY A 90 12.06 -10.50 11.71
C GLY A 90 12.36 -11.99 11.78
N ILE A 91 11.36 -12.87 11.72
CA ILE A 91 11.61 -14.32 11.61
C ILE A 91 12.33 -14.63 10.29
N THR A 92 13.39 -15.44 10.34
CA THR A 92 14.20 -15.78 9.14
C THR A 92 13.89 -17.17 8.59
N GLN A 93 13.22 -18.02 9.37
CA GLN A 93 12.91 -19.41 9.07
C GLN A 93 11.58 -19.60 8.34
N TYR A 94 10.81 -18.52 8.14
CA TYR A 94 9.52 -18.56 7.48
C TYR A 94 9.42 -17.42 6.47
N PRO A 95 9.00 -17.68 5.22
CA PRO A 95 9.04 -16.69 4.16
C PRO A 95 8.07 -15.53 4.42
N GLY A 96 8.48 -14.30 4.06
CA GLY A 96 7.60 -13.13 4.13
C GLY A 96 7.57 -12.36 5.45
N SER A 97 8.37 -12.74 6.45
CA SER A 97 8.33 -12.14 7.79
C SER A 97 9.13 -10.84 7.95
N GLY A 98 9.17 -9.99 6.92
CA GLY A 98 9.98 -8.76 6.92
C GLY A 98 9.18 -7.50 6.59
N LYS A 99 7.93 -7.43 7.06
CA LYS A 99 7.06 -6.28 6.76
C LYS A 99 7.07 -5.25 7.89
N SER A 100 6.98 -3.98 7.49
CA SER A 100 6.70 -2.85 8.37
C SER A 100 5.35 -2.25 7.98
N LEU A 101 4.65 -1.70 8.96
CA LEU A 101 3.40 -0.97 8.78
C LEU A 101 3.61 0.47 9.23
N VAL A 102 3.13 1.40 8.41
CA VAL A 102 3.21 2.83 8.70
C VAL A 102 1.80 3.39 8.81
N VAL A 103 1.49 4.13 9.87
CA VAL A 103 0.15 4.69 10.13
C VAL A 103 0.25 6.20 10.39
N THR A 104 -0.67 6.98 9.81
CA THR A 104 -0.79 8.44 10.00
C THR A 104 -2.18 8.94 9.55
N ILE A 105 -2.52 10.21 9.77
CA ILE A 105 -3.63 10.87 9.08
C ILE A 105 -3.15 11.30 7.68
N SER A 106 -3.87 10.88 6.65
CA SER A 106 -3.49 11.07 5.25
C SER A 106 -3.76 12.50 4.75
N PRO A 107 -2.81 13.13 4.03
CA PRO A 107 -3.06 14.39 3.31
C PRO A 107 -4.01 14.24 2.12
N LEU A 108 -4.15 13.02 1.61
CA LEU A 108 -4.93 12.74 0.42
C LEU A 108 -6.41 12.55 0.78
N THR A 109 -6.67 11.79 1.85
CA THR A 109 -8.02 11.33 2.22
C THR A 109 -8.61 12.00 3.47
N ASP A 110 -7.77 12.71 4.26
CA ASP A 110 -8.13 13.30 5.55
C ASP A 110 -8.67 12.28 6.59
N ILE A 111 -8.34 10.99 6.40
CA ILE A 111 -8.63 9.89 7.32
C ILE A 111 -7.34 9.15 7.68
N VAL A 112 -7.44 8.19 8.60
CA VAL A 112 -6.30 7.37 8.98
C VAL A 112 -5.96 6.39 7.84
N ILE A 113 -4.72 6.47 7.38
CA ILE A 113 -4.13 5.56 6.40
C ILE A 113 -3.14 4.63 7.11
N ASP A 114 -3.04 3.40 6.62
CA ASP A 114 -1.91 2.52 6.88
C ASP A 114 -1.29 2.05 5.56
N SER A 115 0.02 1.81 5.55
CA SER A 115 0.72 1.22 4.41
C SER A 115 1.65 0.10 4.85
N ASN A 116 1.61 -1.03 4.13
CA ASN A 116 2.53 -2.15 4.32
C ASN A 116 3.73 -2.01 3.40
N VAL A 117 4.92 -2.31 3.89
CA VAL A 117 6.15 -2.22 3.13
C VAL A 117 7.12 -3.33 3.52
N GLY A 118 7.87 -3.84 2.54
CA GLY A 118 9.01 -4.72 2.79
C GLY A 118 10.24 -3.96 3.28
N GLY A 119 11.41 -4.55 3.06
CA GLY A 119 12.67 -3.95 3.48
C GLY A 119 13.07 -4.36 4.89
N HIS A 120 14.11 -3.72 5.43
CA HIS A 120 14.70 -4.19 6.69
C HIS A 120 14.30 -3.36 7.92
N PHE A 121 13.69 -2.17 7.76
CA PHE A 121 13.54 -1.20 8.85
C PHE A 121 12.78 -1.74 10.07
N GLY A 122 11.53 -2.19 9.91
CA GLY A 122 10.71 -2.65 11.04
C GLY A 122 11.34 -3.81 11.83
N PRO A 123 11.79 -4.89 11.19
CA PRO A 123 12.52 -5.95 11.87
C PRO A 123 13.80 -5.47 12.59
N LEU A 124 14.63 -4.64 11.95
CA LEU A 124 15.85 -4.13 12.57
C LEU A 124 15.56 -3.16 13.72
N LEU A 125 14.45 -2.40 13.65
CA LEU A 125 13.95 -1.56 14.74
C LEU A 125 13.60 -2.41 15.96
N LYS A 126 12.91 -3.54 15.75
CA LYS A 126 12.66 -4.52 16.81
C LYS A 126 13.96 -5.03 17.42
N PHE A 127 14.92 -5.43 16.59
CA PHE A 127 16.22 -5.90 17.10
C PHE A 127 17.11 -4.80 17.69
N ALA A 128 16.75 -3.53 17.49
CA ALA A 128 17.31 -2.40 18.22
C ALA A 128 16.59 -2.14 19.56
N GLY A 129 15.56 -2.91 19.92
CA GLY A 129 14.88 -2.84 21.21
C GLY A 129 13.51 -2.14 21.21
N TRP A 130 12.91 -1.93 20.03
CA TRP A 130 11.66 -1.15 19.89
C TRP A 130 10.58 -1.90 19.08
N ASP A 131 9.40 -2.11 19.67
CA ASP A 131 8.24 -2.71 18.98
C ASP A 131 7.61 -1.76 17.93
N GLY A 132 7.90 -0.47 18.05
CA GLY A 132 7.52 0.57 17.11
C GLY A 132 8.16 1.90 17.46
N ILE A 133 8.04 2.85 16.54
CA ILE A 133 8.43 4.25 16.71
C ILE A 133 7.25 5.15 16.35
N GLU A 134 7.02 6.17 17.15
CA GLU A 134 6.02 7.22 16.95
C GLU A 134 6.74 8.57 16.85
N ILE A 135 6.50 9.29 15.75
CA ILE A 135 7.15 10.55 15.45
C ILE A 135 6.09 11.65 15.41
N GLN A 136 6.16 12.56 16.38
CA GLN A 136 5.28 13.71 16.53
C GLN A 136 6.05 15.03 16.33
N GLY A 137 5.33 16.14 16.24
CA GLY A 137 5.90 17.47 16.09
C GLY A 137 6.38 17.75 14.67
N LYS A 138 7.09 18.87 14.52
CA LYS A 138 7.79 19.31 13.32
C LYS A 138 9.13 19.90 13.72
N ALA A 139 10.19 19.50 13.03
CA ALA A 139 11.50 20.07 13.28
C ALA A 139 11.59 21.50 12.73
N GLU A 140 12.43 22.32 13.36
CA GLU A 140 12.74 23.68 12.86
C GLU A 140 13.60 23.64 11.59
N GLU A 141 14.47 22.64 11.45
CA GLU A 141 15.34 22.44 10.30
C GLU A 141 15.18 21.02 9.76
N GLU A 142 15.82 20.71 8.63
CA GLU A 142 15.84 19.34 8.12
C GLU A 142 16.65 18.42 9.03
N VAL A 143 16.05 17.31 9.46
CA VAL A 143 16.66 16.39 10.42
C VAL A 143 16.72 14.95 9.95
N ILE A 144 17.67 14.21 10.52
CA ILE A 144 17.74 12.76 10.45
C ILE A 144 17.65 12.20 11.87
N VAL A 145 16.80 11.19 12.06
CA VAL A 145 16.72 10.43 13.31
C VAL A 145 17.54 9.16 13.17
N VAL A 146 18.56 8.97 14.00
CA VAL A 146 19.42 7.78 13.98
C VAL A 146 19.15 6.93 15.21
N ILE A 147 18.81 5.67 14.99
CA ILE A 147 18.54 4.66 16.03
C ILE A 147 19.67 3.65 15.95
N ASP A 148 20.67 3.81 16.81
CA ASP A 148 21.81 2.90 16.92
C ASP A 148 21.60 1.93 18.09
N GLY A 149 20.97 0.81 17.80
CA GLY A 149 20.72 -0.25 18.78
C GLY A 149 21.98 -1.00 19.21
N VAL A 150 23.12 -0.82 18.52
CA VAL A 150 24.39 -1.44 18.92
C VAL A 150 25.02 -0.67 20.08
N SER A 151 24.95 0.66 20.04
CA SER A 151 25.45 1.52 21.12
C SER A 151 24.36 1.89 22.16
N GLY A 152 23.09 1.57 21.88
CA GLY A 152 21.98 1.93 22.75
C GLY A 152 21.70 3.43 22.71
N ARG A 153 21.80 4.06 21.53
CA ARG A 153 21.70 5.51 21.38
C ARG A 153 20.73 5.91 20.28
N VAL A 154 19.90 6.90 20.55
CA VAL A 154 19.02 7.56 19.58
C VAL A 154 19.39 9.04 19.50
N THR A 155 19.57 9.57 18.29
CA THR A 155 19.90 10.98 18.06
C THR A 155 18.96 11.64 17.05
N ILE A 156 18.70 12.92 17.24
CA ILE A 156 18.13 13.82 16.21
C ILE A 156 19.29 14.69 15.72
N GLU A 157 19.56 14.67 14.41
CA GLU A 157 20.72 15.32 13.81
C GLU A 157 20.31 16.28 12.70
N GLU A 158 20.86 17.50 12.67
CA GLU A 158 20.68 18.43 11.55
C GLU A 158 21.29 17.83 10.27
N ALA A 159 20.58 17.97 9.15
CA ALA A 159 20.98 17.38 7.88
C ALA A 159 20.74 18.29 6.65
N PRO A 160 21.10 19.59 6.68
CA PRO A 160 20.85 20.49 5.55
C PRO A 160 21.55 20.03 4.27
N ASP A 161 22.75 19.47 4.37
CA ASP A 161 23.57 19.06 3.22
C ASP A 161 23.31 17.63 2.71
N ALA A 162 22.43 16.88 3.38
CA ALA A 162 22.10 15.52 2.94
C ALA A 162 21.30 15.57 1.62
N PRO A 163 21.53 14.65 0.67
CA PRO A 163 20.70 14.55 -0.53
C PRO A 163 19.22 14.37 -0.16
N VAL A 164 18.30 14.93 -0.95
CA VAL A 164 16.85 14.78 -0.70
C VAL A 164 16.32 13.49 -1.34
N ASP A 165 16.69 13.23 -2.59
CA ASP A 165 16.13 12.12 -3.35
C ASP A 165 16.63 10.74 -2.87
N THR A 166 15.69 9.81 -2.79
CA THR A 166 15.84 8.54 -2.04
C THR A 166 17.02 7.70 -2.51
N HIS A 167 17.19 7.54 -3.83
CA HIS A 167 18.24 6.68 -4.37
C HIS A 167 19.65 7.19 -4.04
N LEU A 168 19.82 8.49 -3.81
CA LEU A 168 21.09 9.07 -3.35
C LEU A 168 21.20 9.02 -1.82
N LEU A 169 20.14 9.43 -1.13
CA LEU A 169 20.13 9.56 0.33
C LEU A 169 20.38 8.22 1.03
N GLY A 170 19.73 7.14 0.59
CA GLY A 170 19.93 5.82 1.20
C GLY A 170 21.37 5.31 1.04
N HIS A 171 21.99 5.51 -0.12
CA HIS A 171 23.40 5.21 -0.34
C HIS A 171 24.30 6.04 0.58
N TRP A 172 24.08 7.35 0.61
CA TRP A 172 24.86 8.29 1.41
C TRP A 172 24.82 7.94 2.91
N LEU A 173 23.63 7.67 3.46
CA LEU A 173 23.45 7.34 4.89
C LEU A 173 24.16 6.05 5.28
N ILE A 174 23.99 4.99 4.50
CA ILE A 174 24.61 3.69 4.80
C ILE A 174 26.14 3.81 4.77
N GLU A 175 26.71 4.59 3.85
CA GLU A 175 28.16 4.77 3.77
C GLU A 175 28.74 5.62 4.92
N GLN A 176 28.00 6.65 5.35
CA GLN A 176 28.38 7.55 6.44
C GLN A 176 28.31 6.88 7.82
N LEU A 177 27.27 6.07 8.04
CA LEU A 177 26.97 5.50 9.36
C LEU A 177 27.52 4.08 9.58
N ALA A 178 27.89 3.35 8.51
CA ALA A 178 28.55 2.06 8.65
C ALA A 178 30.03 2.22 9.07
N GLU A 179 30.37 1.70 10.24
CA GLU A 179 31.75 1.64 10.76
C GLU A 179 32.54 0.53 10.07
N LYS A 180 31.90 -0.62 9.86
CA LYS A 180 32.42 -1.82 9.17
C LYS A 180 31.53 -2.16 7.99
N LYS A 181 32.06 -2.95 7.05
CA LYS A 181 31.29 -3.34 5.85
C LYS A 181 30.07 -4.19 6.20
N GLU A 182 30.18 -4.98 7.27
CA GLU A 182 29.17 -5.91 7.74
C GLU A 182 27.98 -5.19 8.42
N ASP A 183 28.20 -3.98 8.96
CA ASP A 183 27.13 -3.19 9.58
C ASP A 183 26.02 -2.88 8.58
N ARG A 184 26.40 -2.66 7.31
CA ARG A 184 25.47 -2.34 6.22
C ARG A 184 24.36 -3.38 6.06
N TYR A 185 24.63 -4.63 6.42
CA TYR A 185 23.64 -5.70 6.33
C TYR A 185 22.49 -5.50 7.32
N PHE A 186 22.79 -4.90 8.48
CA PHE A 186 21.87 -4.70 9.60
C PHE A 186 21.51 -3.22 9.77
N MET A 187 21.55 -2.48 8.65
CA MET A 187 21.11 -1.10 8.56
C MET A 187 19.94 -0.97 7.59
N SER A 188 19.05 -0.04 7.89
CA SER A 188 17.96 0.35 7.02
C SER A 188 17.62 1.81 7.21
N THR A 189 17.04 2.40 6.17
CA THR A 189 16.67 3.81 6.10
C THR A 189 15.23 3.93 5.65
N VAL A 190 14.54 4.94 6.18
CA VAL A 190 13.22 5.38 5.68
C VAL A 190 13.38 6.81 5.18
N SER A 191 12.97 7.10 3.94
CA SER A 191 13.04 8.44 3.36
C SER A 191 11.86 8.73 2.44
N ALA A 192 11.67 10.00 2.08
CA ALA A 192 10.80 10.45 1.00
C ALA A 192 11.58 11.46 0.14
N GLY A 193 11.39 11.43 -1.17
CA GLY A 193 12.12 12.31 -2.09
C GLY A 193 11.48 13.69 -2.25
N SER A 194 12.02 14.46 -3.20
CA SER A 194 11.61 15.85 -3.47
C SER A 194 10.12 16.02 -3.82
N GLY A 195 9.52 15.08 -4.56
CA GLY A 195 8.11 15.15 -4.94
C GLY A 195 7.15 15.11 -3.75
N ALA A 196 7.54 14.51 -2.63
CA ALA A 196 6.71 14.50 -1.43
C ALA A 196 6.55 15.88 -0.78
N GLU A 197 7.41 16.87 -1.07
CA GLU A 197 7.28 18.24 -0.56
C GLU A 197 6.18 19.05 -1.25
N HIS A 198 5.72 18.59 -2.41
CA HIS A 198 4.88 19.38 -3.31
C HIS A 198 3.57 18.70 -3.69
N THR A 199 3.39 17.45 -3.25
CA THR A 199 2.28 16.58 -3.64
C THR A 199 1.62 15.98 -2.41
N ARG A 200 0.37 15.50 -2.55
CA ARG A 200 -0.36 14.77 -1.52
C ARG A 200 -0.28 13.25 -1.68
N ILE A 201 0.40 12.80 -2.74
CA ILE A 201 0.59 11.37 -3.06
C ILE A 201 2.02 10.91 -2.77
N GLY A 202 2.73 11.62 -1.87
CA GLY A 202 4.09 11.28 -1.47
C GLY A 202 4.16 9.94 -0.74
N CYS A 203 5.12 9.09 -1.09
CA CYS A 203 5.33 7.78 -0.47
C CYS A 203 6.62 7.73 0.36
N LEU A 204 6.73 6.71 1.22
CA LEU A 204 7.95 6.41 1.96
C LEU A 204 8.71 5.25 1.32
N ASN A 205 10.02 5.42 1.19
CA ASN A 205 10.94 4.39 0.72
C ASN A 205 11.70 3.77 1.89
N PHE A 206 11.61 2.45 2.02
CA PHE A 206 12.26 1.63 3.03
C PHE A 206 13.40 0.87 2.39
N SER A 207 14.62 1.07 2.87
CA SER A 207 15.77 0.39 2.27
C SER A 207 15.97 -1.03 2.79
N LEU A 208 16.47 -1.88 1.90
CA LEU A 208 17.14 -3.13 2.22
C LEU A 208 18.52 -3.14 1.60
N TYR A 209 19.53 -3.56 2.35
CA TYR A 209 20.86 -3.68 1.79
C TYR A 209 21.00 -5.00 1.03
N ASP A 210 21.10 -4.92 -0.29
CA ASP A 210 21.34 -6.06 -1.15
C ASP A 210 22.83 -6.46 -1.08
N ARG A 211 23.09 -7.64 -0.51
CA ARG A 211 24.45 -8.16 -0.33
C ARG A 211 25.15 -8.50 -1.64
N LYS A 212 24.39 -8.85 -2.68
CA LYS A 212 24.91 -9.23 -4.00
C LYS A 212 25.26 -7.98 -4.80
N ARG A 213 24.36 -7.00 -4.84
CA ARG A 213 24.59 -5.70 -5.50
C ARG A 213 25.52 -4.78 -4.71
N LYS A 214 25.66 -5.02 -3.41
CA LYS A 214 26.42 -4.17 -2.46
C LYS A 214 25.90 -2.74 -2.44
N ALA A 215 24.59 -2.59 -2.53
CA ALA A 215 23.86 -1.33 -2.60
C ALA A 215 22.53 -1.46 -1.86
N PRO A 216 22.01 -0.39 -1.25
CA PRO A 216 20.61 -0.35 -0.87
C PRO A 216 19.69 -0.47 -2.10
N ARG A 217 18.59 -1.16 -1.89
CA ARG A 217 17.40 -1.20 -2.73
C ARG A 217 16.21 -0.72 -1.93
N PHE A 218 15.12 -0.36 -2.57
CA PHE A 218 14.01 0.31 -1.90
C PHE A 218 12.67 -0.41 -2.11
N LYS A 219 11.87 -0.43 -1.05
CA LYS A 219 10.48 -0.88 -1.06
C LYS A 219 9.58 0.23 -0.51
N GLN A 220 8.35 0.30 -1.00
CA GLN A 220 7.53 1.49 -0.83
C GLN A 220 6.39 1.23 0.17
N ALA A 221 6.27 2.09 1.18
CA ALA A 221 5.01 2.36 1.84
C ALA A 221 4.29 3.41 0.97
N GLY A 222 3.64 2.89 -0.08
CA GLY A 222 3.24 3.67 -1.26
C GLY A 222 2.14 4.68 -1.00
N ARG A 223 1.04 4.24 -0.39
CA ARG A 223 -0.26 4.87 -0.63
C ARG A 223 -0.69 5.86 0.45
N GLY A 224 -1.48 6.85 0.05
CA GLY A 224 -2.14 7.78 0.96
C GLY A 224 -1.29 8.94 1.48
N GLY A 225 -0.13 9.22 0.88
CA GLY A 225 0.58 10.49 1.12
C GLY A 225 1.44 10.53 2.38
N ILE A 226 1.85 9.39 2.93
CA ILE A 226 2.66 9.34 4.17
C ILE A 226 4.01 10.05 3.98
N GLY A 227 4.60 9.96 2.79
CA GLY A 227 5.85 10.66 2.45
C GLY A 227 5.69 12.18 2.53
N THR A 228 4.52 12.71 2.18
CA THR A 228 4.20 14.14 2.31
C THR A 228 4.18 14.56 3.77
N VAL A 229 3.56 13.79 4.66
CA VAL A 229 3.58 14.05 6.11
C VAL A 229 5.03 14.04 6.63
N PHE A 230 5.84 13.10 6.15
CA PHE A 230 7.24 12.96 6.54
C PHE A 230 8.08 14.19 6.18
N ARG A 231 7.90 14.73 4.97
CA ARG A 231 8.58 15.95 4.53
C ARG A 231 8.02 17.22 5.16
N ASP A 232 6.71 17.30 5.41
CA ASP A 232 6.08 18.40 6.14
C ASP A 232 6.61 18.53 7.59
N LYS A 233 7.02 17.41 8.19
CA LYS A 233 7.72 17.37 9.49
C LYS A 233 9.22 17.69 9.41
N ARG A 234 9.73 17.99 8.22
CA ARG A 234 11.15 18.21 7.88
C ARG A 234 12.08 17.03 8.17
N ILE A 235 11.55 15.81 8.07
CA ILE A 235 12.36 14.60 8.23
C ILE A 235 13.00 14.27 6.88
N LYS A 236 14.33 14.22 6.82
CA LYS A 236 15.05 13.69 5.64
C LYS A 236 15.11 12.19 5.65
N ALA A 237 15.47 11.61 6.79
CA ALA A 237 15.49 10.17 6.95
C ALA A 237 15.32 9.71 8.39
N LEU A 238 14.84 8.48 8.53
CA LEU A 238 15.08 7.65 9.70
C LEU A 238 16.17 6.64 9.34
N VAL A 239 17.07 6.36 10.27
CA VAL A 239 18.07 5.31 10.12
C VAL A 239 18.02 4.40 11.32
N VAL A 240 18.01 3.10 11.08
CA VAL A 240 18.19 2.09 12.12
C VAL A 240 19.43 1.27 11.84
N ARG A 241 20.21 1.01 12.89
CA ARG A 241 21.29 0.03 12.94
C ARG A 241 21.01 -0.92 14.09
N SER A 242 20.97 -2.23 13.80
CA SER A 242 20.87 -3.26 14.84
C SER A 242 22.15 -4.08 14.93
N GLY A 243 22.25 -4.89 15.99
CA GLY A 243 23.21 -5.98 16.02
C GLY A 243 22.91 -7.06 14.97
N PRO A 244 23.82 -8.03 14.77
CA PRO A 244 23.62 -9.12 13.82
C PRO A 244 22.34 -9.92 14.09
N VAL A 245 21.51 -10.08 13.06
CA VAL A 245 20.29 -10.89 13.13
C VAL A 245 20.62 -12.37 13.02
N ARG A 246 20.06 -13.17 13.93
CA ARG A 246 20.20 -14.62 14.04
C ARG A 246 18.82 -15.28 14.04
N GLY A 247 18.79 -16.59 13.79
CA GLY A 247 17.52 -17.33 13.76
C GLY A 247 16.75 -17.30 15.07
N ASP A 248 17.44 -17.13 16.20
CA ASP A 248 16.84 -16.99 17.51
C ASP A 248 16.53 -15.54 17.89
N SER A 249 16.89 -14.51 17.11
CA SER A 249 16.77 -13.09 17.53
C SER A 249 15.38 -12.60 17.94
N ASN A 250 14.30 -13.31 17.59
CA ASN A 250 12.94 -13.01 18.06
C ASN A 250 12.58 -13.64 19.42
N HIS A 251 13.48 -14.47 19.99
CA HIS A 251 13.27 -15.36 21.14
C HIS A 251 11.86 -16.01 21.13
N PRO A 252 11.54 -16.80 20.09
CA PRO A 252 10.22 -17.43 19.99
C PRO A 252 9.98 -18.45 21.11
N ALA A 253 8.73 -18.63 21.51
CA ALA A 253 8.35 -19.62 22.51
C ALA A 253 8.65 -21.08 22.08
N ASP A 254 8.56 -21.39 20.78
CA ASP A 254 8.81 -22.71 20.21
C ASP A 254 9.56 -22.59 18.86
N PRO A 255 10.90 -22.52 18.86
CA PRO A 255 11.69 -22.41 17.63
C PRO A 255 11.58 -23.65 16.73
N GLU A 256 11.32 -24.83 17.29
CA GLU A 256 11.21 -26.08 16.52
C GLU A 256 9.92 -26.11 15.70
N ARG A 257 8.81 -25.63 16.26
CA ARG A 257 7.54 -25.46 15.54
C ARG A 257 7.68 -24.48 14.37
N ILE A 258 8.38 -23.37 14.56
CA ILE A 258 8.69 -22.44 13.46
C ILE A 258 9.50 -23.14 12.36
N ALA A 259 10.57 -23.84 12.73
CA ALA A 259 11.42 -24.54 11.75
C ALA A 259 10.64 -25.60 10.95
N ARG A 260 9.73 -26.33 11.60
CA ARG A 260 8.87 -27.33 10.96
C ARG A 260 7.93 -26.70 9.92
N VAL A 261 7.17 -25.68 10.30
CA VAL A 261 6.20 -25.05 9.38
C VAL A 261 6.90 -24.23 8.29
N GLY A 262 8.03 -23.60 8.63
CA GLY A 262 8.87 -22.87 7.69
C GLY A 262 9.49 -23.77 6.63
N THR A 263 10.05 -24.92 7.03
CA THR A 263 10.63 -25.90 6.10
C THR A 263 9.59 -26.43 5.11
N ARG A 264 8.36 -26.69 5.59
CA ARG A 264 7.24 -27.11 4.74
C ARG A 264 6.92 -26.07 3.67
N LEU A 265 6.66 -24.82 4.07
CA LEU A 265 6.32 -23.77 3.11
C LEU A 265 7.50 -23.40 2.18
N HIS A 266 8.73 -23.39 2.68
CA HIS A 266 9.92 -23.19 1.85
C HIS A 266 10.04 -24.26 0.76
N LYS A 267 9.80 -25.53 1.11
CA LYS A 267 9.81 -26.64 0.17
C LYS A 267 8.68 -26.51 -0.86
N GLU A 268 7.48 -26.18 -0.42
CA GLU A 268 6.35 -25.98 -1.32
C GLU A 268 6.63 -24.88 -2.35
N ILE A 269 7.05 -23.69 -1.91
CA ILE A 269 7.40 -22.59 -2.81
C ILE A 269 8.56 -22.99 -3.73
N HIS A 270 9.53 -23.77 -3.25
CA HIS A 270 10.63 -24.24 -4.08
C HIS A 270 10.15 -25.20 -5.19
N ASP A 271 9.31 -26.16 -4.84
CA ASP A 271 8.93 -27.24 -5.73
C ASP A 271 7.88 -26.80 -6.77
N TYR A 272 7.01 -25.84 -6.43
CA TYR A 272 5.84 -25.49 -7.26
C TYR A 272 5.85 -24.10 -7.90
N ASP A 273 6.74 -23.17 -7.49
CA ASP A 273 6.76 -21.82 -8.09
C ASP A 273 6.98 -21.84 -9.61
N ASP A 274 7.85 -22.74 -10.09
CA ASP A 274 8.16 -22.87 -11.52
C ASP A 274 6.97 -23.40 -12.36
N GLU A 275 6.03 -24.09 -11.73
CA GLU A 275 4.80 -24.63 -12.36
C GLU A 275 3.59 -23.70 -12.20
N GLN A 276 3.67 -22.73 -11.28
CA GLN A 276 2.61 -21.77 -10.97
C GLN A 276 3.01 -20.36 -11.45
N ASN A 277 3.33 -19.47 -10.53
CA ASN A 277 3.45 -18.03 -10.83
C ASN A 277 4.84 -17.61 -11.33
N ARG A 278 5.89 -18.39 -11.04
CA ARG A 278 7.30 -18.07 -11.31
C ARG A 278 7.75 -16.78 -10.62
N MET A 279 7.26 -16.50 -9.42
CA MET A 279 7.55 -15.29 -8.64
C MET A 279 9.05 -15.06 -8.47
N ARG A 280 9.84 -16.14 -8.30
CA ARG A 280 11.31 -16.05 -8.16
C ARG A 280 12.04 -15.59 -9.43
N LYS A 281 11.40 -15.68 -10.59
CA LYS A 281 12.01 -15.32 -11.88
C LYS A 281 11.47 -14.00 -12.43
N ARG A 282 10.16 -13.77 -12.30
CA ARG A 282 9.48 -12.64 -12.95
C ARG A 282 8.66 -11.74 -12.02
N GLY A 283 8.55 -12.05 -10.73
CA GLY A 283 7.80 -11.25 -9.75
C GLY A 283 6.32 -11.12 -10.11
N THR A 284 5.68 -10.05 -9.64
CA THR A 284 4.27 -9.71 -9.94
C THR A 284 3.97 -9.34 -11.41
N PRO A 285 4.90 -8.86 -12.26
CA PRO A 285 4.63 -8.55 -13.69
C PRO A 285 3.90 -9.62 -14.51
N TYR A 286 3.92 -10.89 -14.10
CA TYR A 286 3.15 -11.94 -14.78
C TYR A 286 1.64 -11.66 -14.83
N LEU A 287 1.11 -10.90 -13.87
CA LEU A 287 -0.31 -10.55 -13.78
C LEU A 287 -0.78 -9.70 -14.96
N VAL A 288 0.10 -8.98 -15.66
CA VAL A 288 -0.28 -8.11 -16.79
C VAL A 288 -1.05 -8.90 -17.86
N GLN A 289 -0.51 -10.04 -18.28
CA GLN A 289 -1.16 -10.87 -19.31
C GLN A 289 -2.45 -11.50 -18.76
N ILE A 290 -2.42 -11.99 -17.52
CA ILE A 290 -3.60 -12.62 -16.91
C ILE A 290 -4.75 -11.61 -16.81
N MET A 291 -4.47 -10.37 -16.37
CA MET A 291 -5.53 -9.38 -16.27
C MET A 291 -6.08 -9.00 -17.64
N ASP A 292 -5.24 -8.89 -18.66
CA ASP A 292 -5.67 -8.61 -20.05
C ASP A 292 -6.56 -9.74 -20.60
N ASP A 293 -6.16 -11.01 -20.42
CA ASP A 293 -6.90 -12.20 -20.89
C ASP A 293 -8.33 -12.30 -20.32
N TYR A 294 -8.58 -11.71 -19.15
CA TYR A 294 -9.88 -11.72 -18.46
C TYR A 294 -10.63 -10.36 -18.51
N ASP A 295 -10.16 -9.40 -19.33
CA ASP A 295 -10.68 -8.03 -19.41
C ASP A 295 -10.66 -7.27 -18.07
N LEU A 296 -9.60 -7.47 -17.28
CA LEU A 296 -9.40 -6.89 -15.95
C LEU A 296 -8.29 -5.84 -15.92
N LEU A 297 -7.46 -5.73 -16.97
CA LEU A 297 -6.35 -4.79 -17.04
C LEU A 297 -6.89 -3.39 -17.35
N PRO A 298 -6.69 -2.38 -16.48
CA PRO A 298 -7.16 -1.03 -16.78
C PRO A 298 -6.42 -0.46 -17.98
N VAL A 299 -7.21 0.01 -18.95
CA VAL A 299 -6.74 0.68 -20.17
C VAL A 299 -7.51 1.98 -20.36
N HIS A 300 -6.77 3.05 -20.61
CA HIS A 300 -7.29 4.41 -20.85
C HIS A 300 -8.24 4.89 -19.75
N ASN A 301 -7.73 5.09 -18.53
CA ASN A 301 -8.51 5.45 -17.33
C ASN A 301 -9.69 4.50 -17.06
N PHE A 302 -9.39 3.20 -17.01
CA PHE A 302 -10.38 2.15 -16.77
C PHE A 302 -11.55 2.11 -17.77
N LYS A 303 -11.46 2.79 -18.93
CA LYS A 303 -12.44 2.68 -20.03
C LYS A 303 -12.56 1.23 -20.48
N PHE A 304 -11.43 0.57 -20.68
CA PHE A 304 -11.36 -0.81 -21.20
C PHE A 304 -10.61 -1.75 -20.25
N GLY A 305 -10.73 -3.05 -20.51
CA GLY A 305 -10.15 -4.14 -19.73
C GLY A 305 -8.97 -4.86 -20.39
N SER A 306 -8.64 -4.51 -21.63
CA SER A 306 -7.62 -5.18 -22.44
C SER A 306 -7.14 -4.29 -23.59
N HIS A 307 -5.94 -4.56 -24.12
CA HIS A 307 -5.39 -3.83 -25.27
C HIS A 307 -4.43 -4.69 -26.10
N SER A 308 -4.45 -4.50 -27.44
CA SER A 308 -3.62 -5.32 -28.35
C SER A 308 -2.12 -5.13 -28.18
N ASP A 309 -1.69 -4.02 -27.57
CA ASP A 309 -0.28 -3.74 -27.29
C ASP A 309 0.20 -4.24 -25.91
N THR A 310 -0.67 -4.84 -25.10
CA THR A 310 -0.29 -5.45 -23.81
C THR A 310 0.92 -6.41 -23.90
N PRO A 311 1.12 -7.21 -24.97
CA PRO A 311 2.32 -8.04 -25.12
C PRO A 311 3.65 -7.27 -25.07
N LYS A 312 3.66 -5.96 -25.31
CA LYS A 312 4.86 -5.10 -25.22
C LYS A 312 5.32 -4.83 -23.79
N ILE A 313 4.47 -5.09 -22.79
CA ILE A 313 4.71 -4.78 -21.38
C ILE A 313 4.38 -5.96 -20.44
N ASN A 314 4.23 -7.16 -20.98
CA ASN A 314 3.87 -8.35 -20.21
C ASN A 314 5.05 -8.90 -19.38
N GLY A 315 4.79 -9.98 -18.62
CA GLY A 315 5.79 -10.57 -17.73
C GLY A 315 7.09 -11.01 -18.41
N ASP A 316 7.04 -11.49 -19.67
CA ASP A 316 8.24 -11.96 -20.38
C ASP A 316 9.19 -10.80 -20.73
N VAL A 317 8.64 -9.62 -21.05
CA VAL A 317 9.41 -8.40 -21.30
C VAL A 317 10.21 -7.99 -20.07
N TRP A 318 9.61 -8.10 -18.88
CA TRP A 318 10.26 -7.73 -17.62
C TRP A 318 11.23 -8.80 -17.12
N GLU A 319 10.87 -10.08 -17.22
CA GLU A 319 11.78 -11.19 -16.89
C GLU A 319 13.09 -11.09 -17.68
N ALA A 320 13.02 -10.73 -18.98
CA ALA A 320 14.20 -10.54 -19.82
C ALA A 320 15.06 -9.33 -19.43
N ARG A 321 14.51 -8.36 -18.69
CA ARG A 321 15.19 -7.13 -18.26
C ARG A 321 15.78 -7.24 -16.85
N PHE A 322 15.28 -8.15 -16.01
CA PHE A 322 15.79 -8.33 -14.65
C PHE A 322 17.20 -8.94 -14.65
N THR A 323 18.09 -8.37 -13.84
CA THR A 323 19.54 -8.58 -14.00
C THR A 323 20.15 -9.56 -13.01
N GLN A 324 19.48 -9.86 -11.88
CA GLN A 324 20.09 -10.68 -10.82
C GLN A 324 20.21 -12.16 -11.17
N GLY A 325 19.21 -12.69 -11.90
CA GLY A 325 19.13 -14.11 -12.27
C GLY A 325 19.15 -15.10 -11.09
N LEU A 326 18.88 -14.62 -9.87
CA LEU A 326 18.88 -15.41 -8.63
C LEU A 326 17.67 -15.02 -7.77
N PRO A 327 17.16 -15.93 -6.92
CA PRO A 327 16.06 -15.60 -6.00
C PRO A 327 16.41 -14.40 -5.12
N ASP A 328 15.51 -13.42 -5.10
CA ASP A 328 15.74 -12.15 -4.43
C ASP A 328 14.56 -11.69 -3.57
N GLY A 329 14.81 -11.57 -2.27
CA GLY A 329 13.78 -11.36 -1.26
C GLY A 329 14.01 -10.04 -0.52
N CYS A 330 12.91 -9.35 -0.21
CA CYS A 330 12.94 -8.12 0.59
C CYS A 330 13.28 -8.32 2.08
N TRP A 331 13.48 -9.57 2.53
CA TRP A 331 13.88 -9.94 3.89
C TRP A 331 14.68 -11.26 3.89
N TYR A 332 15.51 -11.46 4.92
CA TYR A 332 16.33 -12.66 5.07
C TYR A 332 15.48 -13.93 5.10
N GLY A 333 15.86 -14.92 4.29
CA GLY A 333 15.18 -16.22 4.23
C GLY A 333 13.85 -16.21 3.47
N CYS A 334 13.42 -15.10 2.88
CA CYS A 334 12.20 -15.07 2.08
C CYS A 334 12.36 -15.86 0.77
N THR A 335 11.77 -17.07 0.71
CA THR A 335 11.83 -17.93 -0.49
C THR A 335 10.81 -17.60 -1.56
N MET A 336 9.79 -16.76 -1.29
CA MET A 336 8.94 -16.21 -2.36
C MET A 336 9.77 -15.43 -3.36
N ALA A 337 10.79 -14.73 -2.87
CA ALA A 337 11.84 -14.10 -3.66
C ALA A 337 11.32 -13.28 -4.87
N CYS A 338 10.24 -12.52 -4.64
CA CYS A 338 9.54 -11.75 -5.66
C CYS A 338 10.19 -10.41 -5.99
N SER A 339 11.28 -10.02 -5.29
CA SER A 339 11.90 -8.72 -5.51
C SER A 339 12.78 -8.79 -6.75
N HIS A 340 12.60 -7.88 -7.70
CA HIS A 340 13.39 -7.85 -8.93
C HIS A 340 13.89 -6.44 -9.21
N ALA A 341 14.96 -6.30 -9.97
CA ALA A 341 15.48 -5.00 -10.36
C ALA A 341 16.22 -5.06 -11.69
N VAL A 342 16.28 -3.90 -12.34
CA VAL A 342 17.09 -3.64 -13.54
C VAL A 342 18.34 -2.88 -13.11
N ASP A 343 19.50 -3.52 -13.22
CA ASP A 343 20.79 -2.89 -12.89
C ASP A 343 21.34 -2.07 -14.06
N ALA A 344 22.10 -1.03 -13.72
CA ALA A 344 22.82 -0.17 -14.68
C ALA A 344 21.92 0.48 -15.75
N TYR A 345 20.64 0.69 -15.42
CA TYR A 345 19.72 1.45 -16.25
C TYR A 345 20.26 2.88 -16.42
N THR A 346 20.34 3.36 -17.66
CA THR A 346 20.81 4.72 -17.95
C THR A 346 19.61 5.64 -18.05
N VAL A 347 19.43 6.49 -17.04
CA VAL A 347 18.31 7.44 -16.95
C VAL A 347 18.31 8.36 -18.16
N ARG A 348 17.15 8.55 -18.80
CA ARG A 348 17.02 9.25 -20.09
C ARG A 348 16.61 10.71 -19.97
N THR A 349 15.97 11.07 -18.86
CA THR A 349 15.28 12.34 -18.63
C THR A 349 15.64 12.95 -17.28
N GLY A 350 15.10 14.14 -16.98
CA GLY A 350 15.19 14.76 -15.66
C GLY A 350 16.60 15.12 -15.17
N PRO A 351 16.74 15.43 -13.87
CA PRO A 351 18.00 15.88 -13.26
C PRO A 351 19.08 14.81 -13.22
N TYR A 352 18.71 13.53 -13.36
CA TYR A 352 19.64 12.40 -13.28
C TYR A 352 19.97 11.79 -14.65
N LYS A 353 19.60 12.48 -15.75
CA LYS A 353 19.89 12.04 -17.12
C LYS A 353 21.36 11.65 -17.31
N GLY A 354 21.58 10.48 -17.90
CA GLY A 354 22.89 9.90 -18.18
C GLY A 354 23.52 9.14 -17.01
N GLN A 355 22.92 9.17 -15.81
CA GLN A 355 23.39 8.39 -14.68
C GLN A 355 22.97 6.92 -14.82
N LYS A 356 23.80 6.02 -14.28
CA LYS A 356 23.50 4.60 -14.17
C LYS A 356 22.96 4.28 -12.80
N VAL A 357 21.76 3.73 -12.74
CA VAL A 357 21.04 3.46 -11.49
C VAL A 357 20.56 2.01 -11.42
N ILE A 358 20.18 1.58 -10.22
CA ILE A 358 19.41 0.35 -10.00
C ILE A 358 17.95 0.78 -9.91
N VAL A 359 17.08 0.15 -10.68
CA VAL A 359 15.63 0.39 -10.63
C VAL A 359 14.95 -0.84 -10.04
N ASP A 360 14.33 -0.68 -8.87
CA ASP A 360 13.53 -1.71 -8.21
C ASP A 360 12.21 -1.95 -8.97
N GLY A 361 11.83 -3.21 -9.19
CA GLY A 361 10.65 -3.57 -9.96
C GLY A 361 10.83 -3.38 -11.48
N PRO A 362 9.78 -3.01 -12.23
CA PRO A 362 8.47 -2.59 -11.72
C PRO A 362 7.62 -3.76 -11.22
N GLU A 363 6.72 -3.47 -10.28
CA GLU A 363 5.65 -4.39 -9.85
C GLU A 363 4.44 -4.28 -10.80
N TYR A 364 3.49 -5.23 -10.75
CA TYR A 364 2.28 -5.25 -11.60
C TYR A 364 1.53 -3.92 -11.60
N GLU A 365 1.24 -3.38 -10.42
CA GLU A 365 0.47 -2.15 -10.24
C GLU A 365 1.15 -0.95 -10.91
N THR A 366 2.49 -0.88 -10.85
CA THR A 366 3.21 0.18 -11.58
C THR A 366 3.04 0.01 -13.08
N ILE A 367 3.21 -1.21 -13.60
CA ILE A 367 3.09 -1.48 -15.05
C ILE A 367 1.68 -1.16 -15.55
N ALA A 368 0.65 -1.62 -14.84
CA ALA A 368 -0.72 -1.37 -15.25
C ALA A 368 -1.13 0.10 -15.06
N GLY A 369 -0.66 0.77 -14.00
CA GLY A 369 -1.02 2.15 -13.67
C GLY A 369 -0.38 3.17 -14.61
N VAL A 370 0.95 3.15 -14.75
CA VAL A 370 1.68 4.12 -15.59
C VAL A 370 1.82 3.66 -17.03
N GLY A 371 1.56 2.37 -17.31
CA GLY A 371 1.55 1.79 -18.64
C GLY A 371 0.15 1.75 -19.23
N SER A 372 -0.54 0.60 -19.14
CA SER A 372 -1.79 0.34 -19.84
C SER A 372 -2.90 1.34 -19.53
N ASN A 373 -3.06 1.75 -18.26
CA ASN A 373 -4.09 2.70 -17.86
C ASN A 373 -3.87 4.10 -18.46
N CYS A 374 -2.60 4.48 -18.70
CA CYS A 374 -2.19 5.69 -19.41
C CYS A 374 -2.04 5.49 -20.93
N GLY A 375 -2.26 4.28 -21.46
CA GLY A 375 -2.02 3.93 -22.86
C GLY A 375 -0.55 3.86 -23.27
N ILE A 376 0.39 3.82 -22.31
CA ILE A 376 1.84 3.81 -22.53
C ILE A 376 2.32 2.36 -22.59
N PHE A 377 2.68 1.89 -23.78
CA PHE A 377 3.16 0.51 -23.99
C PHE A 377 4.67 0.43 -24.28
N ASN A 378 5.41 1.51 -24.00
CA ASN A 378 6.86 1.53 -24.08
C ASN A 378 7.47 1.14 -22.72
N PRO A 379 8.15 -0.02 -22.60
CA PRO A 379 8.73 -0.46 -21.35
C PRO A 379 9.83 0.48 -20.81
N ASP A 380 10.52 1.23 -21.68
CA ASP A 380 11.55 2.17 -21.22
C ASP A 380 10.94 3.43 -20.59
N ASP A 381 9.74 3.84 -21.02
CA ASP A 381 9.02 4.96 -20.40
C ASP A 381 8.44 4.54 -19.04
N ILE A 382 7.88 3.32 -18.96
CA ILE A 382 7.38 2.75 -17.70
C ILE A 382 8.52 2.62 -16.67
N LEU A 383 9.68 2.13 -17.09
CA LEU A 383 10.83 1.96 -16.19
C LEU A 383 11.41 3.32 -15.73
N GLU A 384 11.43 4.32 -16.61
CA GLU A 384 11.85 5.69 -16.28
C GLU A 384 10.89 6.32 -15.26
N ILE A 385 9.57 6.18 -15.46
CA ILE A 385 8.54 6.65 -14.51
C ILE A 385 8.70 5.94 -13.17
N ASN A 386 8.85 4.61 -13.15
CA ASN A 386 9.06 3.84 -11.93
C ASN A 386 10.28 4.33 -11.14
N PHE A 387 11.41 4.54 -11.82
CA PHE A 387 12.62 5.09 -11.20
C PHE A 387 12.38 6.46 -10.56
N TYR A 388 11.68 7.36 -11.27
CA TYR A 388 11.44 8.70 -10.77
C TYR A 388 10.37 8.76 -9.67
N CYS A 389 9.37 7.87 -9.70
CA CYS A 389 8.44 7.72 -8.58
C CYS A 389 9.16 7.31 -7.29
N ASP A 390 10.04 6.31 -7.34
CA ASP A 390 10.85 5.90 -6.18
C ASP A 390 11.79 7.03 -5.73
N THR A 391 12.46 7.66 -6.68
CA THR A 391 13.44 8.73 -6.44
C THR A 391 12.81 9.95 -5.78
N TYR A 392 11.70 10.43 -6.31
CA TYR A 392 10.96 11.59 -5.80
C TYR A 392 10.03 11.24 -4.64
N GLY A 393 9.85 9.95 -4.32
CA GLY A 393 8.94 9.50 -3.28
C GLY A 393 7.48 9.77 -3.64
N ILE A 394 7.02 9.27 -4.78
CA ILE A 394 5.66 9.39 -5.31
C ILE A 394 5.03 8.00 -5.46
N ASP A 395 3.75 7.85 -5.07
CA ASP A 395 2.98 6.62 -5.27
C ASP A 395 2.72 6.35 -6.77
N THR A 396 3.20 5.22 -7.29
CA THR A 396 3.02 4.84 -8.70
C THR A 396 1.56 4.59 -9.07
N ILE A 397 0.75 4.04 -8.16
CA ILE A 397 -0.67 3.78 -8.38
C ILE A 397 -1.43 5.09 -8.53
N SER A 398 -1.27 5.97 -7.55
CA SER A 398 -1.93 7.26 -7.56
C SER A 398 -1.44 8.12 -8.73
N PHE A 399 -0.14 8.12 -9.03
CA PHE A 399 0.41 8.82 -10.19
C PHE A 399 -0.13 8.28 -11.53
N GLY A 400 -0.17 6.96 -11.71
CA GLY A 400 -0.71 6.34 -12.92
C GLY A 400 -2.19 6.64 -13.12
N THR A 401 -2.99 6.42 -12.08
CA THR A 401 -4.44 6.64 -12.11
C THR A 401 -4.81 8.12 -12.30
N LEU A 402 -4.12 9.04 -11.63
CA LEU A 402 -4.36 10.47 -11.83
C LEU A 402 -3.91 10.95 -13.21
N THR A 403 -2.85 10.38 -13.77
CA THR A 403 -2.35 10.73 -15.11
C THR A 403 -3.33 10.26 -16.16
N ALA A 404 -3.86 9.04 -16.03
CA ALA A 404 -4.91 8.52 -16.90
C ALA A 404 -6.17 9.38 -16.86
N PHE A 405 -6.60 9.84 -15.67
CA PHE A 405 -7.72 10.78 -15.52
C PHE A 405 -7.48 12.11 -16.24
N VAL A 406 -6.27 12.67 -16.11
CA VAL A 406 -5.87 13.89 -16.83
C VAL A 406 -5.87 13.67 -18.34
N MET A 407 -5.43 12.50 -18.81
CA MET A 407 -5.46 12.15 -20.24
C MET A 407 -6.89 12.04 -20.78
N GLU A 408 -7.82 11.45 -20.02
CA GLU A 408 -9.24 11.43 -20.41
C GLU A 408 -9.84 12.84 -20.41
N CYS A 409 -9.46 13.71 -19.46
CA CYS A 409 -9.88 15.11 -19.45
C CYS A 409 -9.34 15.90 -20.65
N TYR A 410 -8.14 15.56 -21.15
CA TYR A 410 -7.57 16.14 -22.35
C TYR A 410 -8.33 15.69 -23.61
N GLU A 411 -8.63 14.38 -23.73
CA GLU A 411 -9.47 13.86 -24.83
C GLU A 411 -10.88 14.45 -24.83
N ALA A 412 -11.46 14.67 -23.64
CA ALA A 412 -12.79 15.26 -23.48
C ALA A 412 -12.82 16.78 -23.74
N GLY A 413 -11.68 17.42 -24.01
CA GLY A 413 -11.57 18.86 -24.26
C GLY A 413 -11.73 19.73 -23.01
N ILE A 414 -11.72 19.14 -21.81
CA ILE A 414 -11.69 19.88 -20.54
C ILE A 414 -10.31 20.54 -20.38
N LEU A 415 -9.27 19.75 -20.66
CA LEU A 415 -7.88 20.20 -20.71
C LEU A 415 -7.41 20.35 -22.15
N ASP A 416 -6.42 21.20 -22.33
CA ASP A 416 -5.73 21.45 -23.59
C ASP A 416 -4.28 21.85 -23.28
N LYS A 417 -3.48 22.03 -24.33
CA LYS A 417 -2.05 22.38 -24.22
C LYS A 417 -1.80 23.67 -23.43
N GLU A 418 -2.73 24.63 -23.45
CA GLU A 418 -2.58 25.88 -22.71
C GLU A 418 -2.79 25.64 -21.21
N LYS A 419 -3.90 24.99 -20.83
CA LYS A 419 -4.25 24.68 -19.44
C LYS A 419 -3.27 23.74 -18.75
N THR A 420 -2.57 22.89 -19.51
CA THR A 420 -1.54 21.98 -18.98
C THR A 420 -0.14 22.59 -18.97
N GLY A 421 0.01 23.89 -19.31
CA GLY A 421 1.31 24.56 -19.33
C GLY A 421 2.25 24.03 -20.43
N GLY A 422 1.70 23.54 -21.53
CA GLY A 422 2.43 23.06 -22.70
C GLY A 422 2.49 21.54 -22.85
N LEU A 423 2.01 20.78 -21.87
CA LEU A 423 2.05 19.31 -21.89
C LEU A 423 0.90 18.73 -22.74
N GLU A 424 1.23 17.93 -23.75
CA GLU A 424 0.25 17.21 -24.57
C GLU A 424 -0.10 15.88 -23.90
N LEU A 425 -0.90 15.94 -22.83
CA LEU A 425 -1.29 14.78 -22.02
C LEU A 425 -2.40 13.97 -22.70
N THR A 426 -2.13 13.41 -23.87
CA THR A 426 -2.98 12.42 -24.54
C THR A 426 -2.59 11.00 -24.12
N PHE A 427 -3.51 10.03 -24.21
CA PHE A 427 -3.16 8.62 -23.97
C PHE A 427 -1.98 8.19 -24.85
N GLY A 428 -1.05 7.45 -24.24
CA GLY A 428 0.18 6.97 -24.88
C GLY A 428 1.34 7.97 -24.93
N ASN A 429 1.17 9.22 -24.49
CA ASN A 429 2.27 10.18 -24.45
C ASN A 429 3.14 10.02 -23.20
N GLY A 430 4.08 9.05 -23.25
CA GLY A 430 5.03 8.78 -22.18
C GLY A 430 5.94 9.95 -21.83
N GLU A 431 6.37 10.74 -22.81
CA GLU A 431 7.24 11.90 -22.57
C GLU A 431 6.53 12.99 -21.75
N ALA A 432 5.26 13.28 -22.07
CA ALA A 432 4.47 14.24 -21.31
C ALA A 432 4.17 13.76 -19.88
N ALA A 433 3.93 12.45 -19.70
CA ALA A 433 3.75 11.86 -18.36
C ALA A 433 5.04 11.95 -17.52
N ILE A 434 6.20 11.65 -18.10
CA ILE A 434 7.49 11.79 -17.41
C ILE A 434 7.77 13.24 -17.04
N GLU A 435 7.50 14.19 -17.93
CA GLU A 435 7.68 15.61 -17.61
C GLU A 435 6.70 16.09 -16.53
N LEU A 436 5.44 15.61 -16.54
CA LEU A 436 4.50 15.87 -15.46
C LEU A 436 5.06 15.41 -14.09
N LEU A 437 5.65 14.22 -14.04
CA LEU A 437 6.30 13.70 -12.83
C LEU A 437 7.48 14.58 -12.40
N HIS A 438 8.28 15.10 -13.33
CA HIS A 438 9.34 16.04 -13.00
C HIS A 438 8.80 17.38 -12.49
N GLN A 439 7.71 17.90 -13.06
CA GLN A 439 7.06 19.10 -12.54
C GLN A 439 6.53 18.90 -11.12
N MET A 440 6.06 17.69 -10.79
CA MET A 440 5.69 17.33 -9.41
C MET A 440 6.92 17.32 -8.49
N GLY A 441 8.03 16.71 -8.93
CA GLY A 441 9.31 16.72 -8.21
C GLY A 441 9.87 18.12 -7.93
N ARG A 442 9.72 19.03 -8.89
CA ARG A 442 10.16 20.44 -8.76
C ARG A 442 9.13 21.35 -8.10
N GLY A 443 7.91 20.87 -7.90
CA GLY A 443 6.80 21.67 -7.42
C GLY A 443 6.53 22.87 -8.32
N GLU A 444 6.27 22.65 -9.61
CA GLU A 444 5.97 23.71 -10.58
C GLU A 444 4.90 23.29 -11.61
N GLY A 445 4.51 24.24 -12.46
CA GLY A 445 3.63 24.02 -13.60
C GLY A 445 2.33 23.29 -13.26
N PHE A 446 1.91 22.40 -14.16
CA PHE A 446 0.72 21.56 -13.98
C PHE A 446 0.95 20.46 -12.93
N GLY A 447 2.21 20.11 -12.64
CA GLY A 447 2.57 19.20 -11.55
C GLY A 447 2.04 19.64 -10.18
N LYS A 448 1.97 20.96 -9.91
CA LYS A 448 1.35 21.49 -8.67
C LYS A 448 -0.13 21.17 -8.54
N ILE A 449 -0.84 21.04 -9.66
CA ILE A 449 -2.27 20.75 -9.72
C ILE A 449 -2.46 19.23 -9.67
N ALA A 450 -1.81 18.50 -10.58
CA ALA A 450 -1.92 17.04 -10.68
C ALA A 450 -1.52 16.33 -9.38
N GLY A 451 -0.44 16.78 -8.74
CA GLY A 451 0.07 16.20 -7.51
C GLY A 451 -0.84 16.33 -6.29
N GLN A 452 -2.00 17.00 -6.40
CA GLN A 452 -2.98 17.11 -5.31
C GLN A 452 -3.99 15.94 -5.28
N GLY A 453 -3.94 15.04 -6.26
CA GLY A 453 -4.83 13.88 -6.38
C GLY A 453 -6.15 14.18 -7.10
N ILE A 454 -6.83 13.13 -7.56
CA ILE A 454 -8.04 13.26 -8.42
C ILE A 454 -9.11 14.10 -7.76
N ARG A 455 -9.38 13.89 -6.46
CA ARG A 455 -10.43 14.64 -5.73
C ARG A 455 -10.30 16.15 -5.89
N ARG A 456 -9.09 16.67 -5.72
CA ARG A 456 -8.81 18.11 -5.77
C ARG A 456 -8.69 18.62 -7.20
N MET A 457 -8.22 17.78 -8.13
CA MET A 457 -8.30 18.10 -9.55
C MET A 457 -9.75 18.27 -10.03
N LYS A 458 -10.69 17.42 -9.57
CA LYS A 458 -12.11 17.58 -9.91
C LYS A 458 -12.64 18.94 -9.49
N GLU A 459 -12.40 19.32 -8.24
CA GLU A 459 -12.79 20.65 -7.71
C GLU A 459 -12.17 21.79 -8.53
N TYR A 460 -10.87 21.70 -8.81
CA TYR A 460 -10.12 22.71 -9.56
C TYR A 460 -10.60 22.85 -11.02
N PHE A 461 -10.85 21.75 -11.72
CA PHE A 461 -11.31 21.79 -13.12
C PHE A 461 -12.75 22.34 -13.22
N VAL A 462 -13.60 22.11 -12.21
CA VAL A 462 -14.92 22.75 -12.15
C VAL A 462 -14.78 24.25 -11.95
N SER A 463 -13.98 24.70 -10.97
CA SER A 463 -13.87 26.13 -10.64
C SER A 463 -13.17 26.95 -11.71
N GLU A 464 -12.06 26.42 -12.27
CA GLU A 464 -11.21 27.18 -13.19
C GLU A 464 -11.57 26.96 -14.65
N TYR A 465 -12.06 25.76 -15.01
CA TYR A 465 -12.28 25.37 -16.41
C TYR A 465 -13.75 25.13 -16.76
N GLY A 466 -14.67 25.26 -15.79
CA GLY A 466 -16.10 25.07 -16.02
C GLY A 466 -16.46 23.64 -16.41
N ALA A 467 -15.66 22.66 -16.00
CA ALA A 467 -15.90 21.25 -16.29
C ALA A 467 -17.20 20.74 -15.65
N ASP A 468 -17.85 19.77 -16.28
CA ASP A 468 -19.05 19.13 -15.73
C ASP A 468 -18.70 18.30 -14.48
N PRO A 469 -19.17 18.69 -13.27
CA PRO A 469 -18.87 17.97 -12.05
C PRO A 469 -19.35 16.52 -12.06
N GLN A 470 -20.47 16.21 -12.74
CA GLN A 470 -21.01 14.85 -12.80
C GLN A 470 -20.12 13.96 -13.66
N PHE A 471 -19.72 14.44 -14.84
CA PHE A 471 -18.79 13.71 -15.70
C PHE A 471 -17.46 13.43 -14.99
N LEU A 472 -16.88 14.45 -14.35
CA LEU A 472 -15.65 14.30 -13.57
C LEU A 472 -15.79 13.32 -12.41
N GLN A 473 -16.95 13.30 -11.73
CA GLN A 473 -17.24 12.34 -10.66
C GLN A 473 -17.38 10.91 -11.20
N ASP A 474 -17.93 10.74 -12.40
CA ASP A 474 -18.09 9.42 -12.99
C ASP A 474 -16.77 8.83 -13.48
N ILE A 475 -15.87 9.63 -14.07
CA ILE A 475 -14.59 9.15 -14.63
C ILE A 475 -13.41 9.20 -13.64
N GLY A 476 -13.51 10.01 -12.58
CA GLY A 476 -12.46 10.16 -11.58
C GLY A 476 -12.37 8.93 -10.69
N MET A 477 -11.47 8.01 -11.04
CA MET A 477 -11.25 6.74 -10.34
C MET A 477 -10.58 6.91 -8.97
N GLU A 478 -11.29 7.54 -8.03
CA GLU A 478 -10.96 7.67 -6.61
C GLU A 478 -12.20 7.43 -5.74
N ALA A 479 -11.99 6.91 -4.53
CA ALA A 479 -12.99 6.91 -3.48
C ALA A 479 -12.32 7.24 -2.14
N LYS A 480 -13.04 7.95 -1.26
CA LYS A 480 -12.49 8.52 -0.01
C LYS A 480 -11.25 9.41 -0.19
N GLY A 481 -10.85 9.74 -1.42
CA GLY A 481 -9.74 10.61 -1.78
C GLY A 481 -8.59 9.84 -2.40
N LEU A 482 -8.56 8.52 -2.22
CA LEU A 482 -7.50 7.65 -2.68
C LEU A 482 -7.87 7.06 -4.04
N GLU A 483 -6.93 7.09 -4.97
CA GLU A 483 -7.07 6.55 -6.33
C GLU A 483 -7.28 5.03 -6.32
N TYR A 484 -7.92 4.48 -7.35
CA TYR A 484 -8.10 3.03 -7.48
C TYR A 484 -6.77 2.34 -7.81
N SER A 485 -6.59 1.11 -7.32
CA SER A 485 -5.55 0.22 -7.86
C SER A 485 -6.03 -0.51 -9.12
N GLU A 486 -5.12 -1.21 -9.77
CA GLU A 486 -5.14 -1.47 -11.20
C GLU A 486 -5.98 -2.70 -11.59
N TYR A 487 -7.26 -2.74 -11.20
CA TYR A 487 -8.17 -3.82 -11.58
C TYR A 487 -9.53 -3.26 -11.99
N VAL A 488 -9.96 -3.52 -13.23
CA VAL A 488 -11.29 -3.14 -13.73
C VAL A 488 -12.36 -3.95 -13.02
N CYS A 489 -13.26 -3.29 -12.28
CA CYS A 489 -14.25 -3.95 -11.42
C CYS A 489 -15.70 -3.88 -11.92
N LYS A 490 -15.95 -3.38 -13.14
CA LYS A 490 -17.29 -3.18 -13.72
C LYS A 490 -18.18 -4.42 -13.63
N GLU A 491 -17.60 -5.60 -13.80
CA GLU A 491 -18.32 -6.89 -13.82
C GLU A 491 -18.16 -7.71 -12.53
N SER A 492 -17.52 -7.15 -11.49
CA SER A 492 -17.41 -7.79 -10.17
C SER A 492 -17.96 -6.88 -9.08
N LEU A 493 -19.18 -7.17 -8.66
CA LEU A 493 -19.82 -6.47 -7.54
C LEU A 493 -19.06 -6.71 -6.23
N ALA A 494 -18.45 -7.89 -6.04
CA ALA A 494 -17.58 -8.14 -4.89
C ALA A 494 -16.33 -7.23 -4.90
N GLN A 495 -15.67 -7.06 -6.06
CA GLN A 495 -14.52 -6.17 -6.15
C GLN A 495 -14.90 -4.68 -6.03
N GLN A 496 -16.09 -4.28 -6.51
CA GLN A 496 -16.64 -2.94 -6.24
C GLN A 496 -16.77 -2.70 -4.73
N GLY A 497 -17.32 -3.67 -3.98
CA GLY A 497 -17.32 -3.64 -2.52
C GLY A 497 -15.91 -3.66 -1.91
N GLY A 498 -15.00 -4.43 -2.50
CA GLY A 498 -13.59 -4.53 -2.09
C GLY A 498 -12.81 -3.22 -2.24
N TYR A 499 -13.30 -2.30 -3.07
CA TYR A 499 -12.77 -0.95 -3.19
C TYR A 499 -13.54 0.09 -2.38
N GLY A 500 -14.86 0.10 -2.47
CA GLY A 500 -15.67 1.14 -1.84
C GLY A 500 -15.86 0.97 -0.34
N LEU A 501 -15.79 -0.26 0.20
CA LEU A 501 -16.09 -0.56 1.61
C LEU A 501 -14.84 -0.77 2.47
N THR A 502 -13.64 -0.57 1.92
CA THR A 502 -12.40 -0.54 2.70
C THR A 502 -12.29 0.73 3.51
N ASN A 503 -11.70 0.62 4.70
CA ASN A 503 -11.67 1.75 5.63
C ASN A 503 -10.81 2.92 5.14
N LYS A 504 -9.73 2.67 4.38
CA LYS A 504 -8.77 3.70 4.01
C LYS A 504 -8.82 4.15 2.54
N GLY A 505 -9.82 3.68 1.79
CA GLY A 505 -9.98 3.95 0.37
C GLY A 505 -9.64 2.75 -0.53
N PRO A 506 -9.86 2.87 -1.85
CA PRO A 506 -9.80 1.77 -2.79
C PRO A 506 -8.39 1.24 -2.95
N GLN A 507 -8.18 -0.03 -2.62
CA GLN A 507 -6.94 -0.77 -2.75
C GLN A 507 -7.24 -2.28 -2.83
N HIS A 508 -6.42 -3.04 -3.54
CA HIS A 508 -6.62 -4.49 -3.67
C HIS A 508 -5.99 -5.28 -2.51
N ASP A 509 -5.16 -4.66 -1.68
CA ASP A 509 -4.35 -5.38 -0.69
C ASP A 509 -5.17 -6.00 0.45
N GLU A 510 -6.35 -5.44 0.76
CA GLU A 510 -7.34 -5.94 1.72
C GLU A 510 -8.39 -6.85 1.06
N ALA A 511 -8.75 -6.58 -0.20
CA ALA A 511 -9.74 -7.38 -0.93
C ALA A 511 -9.36 -7.48 -2.41
N TRP A 512 -8.99 -8.69 -2.82
CA TRP A 512 -8.81 -9.06 -4.22
C TRP A 512 -9.72 -10.25 -4.52
N LEU A 513 -10.97 -9.93 -4.85
CA LEU A 513 -12.08 -10.89 -4.98
C LEU A 513 -12.49 -11.12 -6.43
N ILE A 514 -11.89 -10.37 -7.36
CA ILE A 514 -12.33 -10.31 -8.75
C ILE A 514 -12.34 -11.68 -9.44
N PHE A 515 -11.35 -12.53 -9.21
CA PHE A 515 -11.32 -13.88 -9.77
C PHE A 515 -12.41 -14.78 -9.19
N MET A 516 -12.67 -14.66 -7.89
CA MET A 516 -13.71 -15.47 -7.24
C MET A 516 -15.10 -15.10 -7.75
N ASP A 517 -15.37 -13.81 -7.91
CA ASP A 517 -16.69 -13.31 -8.30
C ASP A 517 -16.90 -13.39 -9.82
N GLN A 518 -16.04 -12.75 -10.61
CA GLN A 518 -16.25 -12.61 -12.05
C GLN A 518 -15.78 -13.82 -12.85
N VAL A 519 -14.64 -14.43 -12.48
CA VAL A 519 -14.01 -15.47 -13.30
C VAL A 519 -14.50 -16.87 -12.91
N SER A 520 -14.60 -17.14 -11.61
CA SER A 520 -14.95 -18.46 -11.07
C SER A 520 -16.42 -18.56 -10.61
N ASN A 521 -17.15 -17.44 -10.55
CA ASN A 521 -18.55 -17.37 -10.13
C ASN A 521 -18.85 -18.08 -8.79
N LEU A 522 -17.93 -17.93 -7.83
CA LEU A 522 -17.99 -18.58 -6.51
C LEU A 522 -18.83 -17.80 -5.48
N LEU A 523 -19.29 -16.59 -5.82
CA LEU A 523 -20.00 -15.69 -4.91
C LEU A 523 -21.40 -15.33 -5.44
N PRO A 524 -22.31 -16.28 -5.71
CA PRO A 524 -23.54 -15.99 -6.46
C PRO A 524 -24.53 -15.07 -5.73
N THR A 525 -24.54 -15.07 -4.39
CA THR A 525 -25.51 -14.30 -3.60
C THR A 525 -24.90 -13.04 -2.95
N PHE A 526 -25.75 -12.16 -2.42
CA PHE A 526 -25.29 -11.01 -1.63
C PHE A 526 -24.64 -11.45 -0.32
N GLU A 527 -25.15 -12.52 0.28
CA GLU A 527 -24.63 -13.14 1.49
C GLU A 527 -23.22 -13.71 1.27
N ASP A 528 -22.99 -14.42 0.16
CA ASP A 528 -21.65 -14.93 -0.20
C ASP A 528 -20.66 -13.79 -0.40
N LYS A 529 -21.07 -12.75 -1.13
CA LYS A 529 -20.26 -11.54 -1.34
C LYS A 529 -19.98 -10.82 -0.02
N ALA A 530 -20.97 -10.72 0.87
CA ALA A 530 -20.82 -10.10 2.17
C ALA A 530 -19.87 -10.88 3.09
N GLU A 531 -19.93 -12.22 3.07
CA GLU A 531 -18.97 -13.08 3.77
C GLU A 531 -17.56 -12.90 3.22
N ALA A 532 -17.38 -12.88 1.89
CA ALA A 532 -16.07 -12.63 1.29
C ALA A 532 -15.52 -11.24 1.67
N LEU A 533 -16.37 -10.21 1.68
CA LEU A 533 -16.05 -8.84 2.09
C LEU A 533 -15.95 -8.65 3.61
N HIS A 534 -16.18 -9.68 4.39
CA HIS A 534 -15.80 -9.79 5.80
C HIS A 534 -14.47 -10.55 5.92
N TYR A 535 -14.44 -11.82 5.52
CA TYR A 535 -13.32 -12.72 5.74
C TYR A 535 -12.01 -12.22 5.14
N PHE A 536 -11.99 -11.88 3.83
CA PHE A 536 -10.73 -11.56 3.15
C PHE A 536 -10.09 -10.27 3.63
N PRO A 537 -10.83 -9.15 3.83
CA PRO A 537 -10.30 -7.96 4.50
C PRO A 537 -9.73 -8.23 5.88
N MET A 538 -10.41 -9.03 6.72
CA MET A 538 -9.90 -9.36 8.05
C MET A 538 -8.64 -10.22 7.97
N PHE A 539 -8.66 -11.28 7.17
CA PHE A 539 -7.52 -12.17 7.04
C PHE A 539 -6.29 -11.44 6.46
N ARG A 540 -6.49 -10.64 5.40
CA ARG A 540 -5.42 -9.82 4.81
C ARG A 540 -4.92 -8.73 5.76
N THR A 541 -5.78 -8.16 6.60
CA THR A 541 -5.40 -7.22 7.67
C THR A 541 -4.53 -7.88 8.73
N TRP A 542 -4.77 -9.15 9.06
CA TRP A 542 -4.01 -9.88 10.08
C TRP A 542 -2.51 -9.89 9.80
N PHE A 543 -2.09 -10.09 8.54
CA PHE A 543 -0.68 -9.98 8.12
C PHE A 543 -0.05 -8.64 8.49
N GLY A 544 -0.85 -7.57 8.44
CA GLY A 544 -0.47 -6.22 8.85
C GLY A 544 -0.25 -6.07 10.36
N LEU A 545 -0.87 -6.91 11.19
CA LEU A 545 -0.69 -6.88 12.64
C LEU A 545 0.59 -7.57 13.10
N VAL A 546 1.04 -8.56 12.33
CA VAL A 546 2.13 -9.46 12.74
C VAL A 546 3.44 -9.25 12.00
N GLY A 547 3.48 -8.41 10.96
CA GLY A 547 4.71 -8.09 10.23
C GLY A 547 5.00 -9.07 9.11
N HIS A 548 3.95 -9.58 8.48
CA HIS A 548 4.04 -10.66 7.52
C HIS A 548 3.56 -10.25 6.12
N CYS A 549 4.14 -10.88 5.10
CA CYS A 549 3.77 -10.70 3.71
C CYS A 549 2.54 -11.55 3.38
N LYS A 550 1.67 -11.05 2.50
CA LYS A 550 0.48 -11.77 2.03
C LYS A 550 0.80 -12.78 0.92
N LEU A 551 1.81 -12.50 0.09
CA LEU A 551 2.12 -13.35 -1.08
C LEU A 551 2.41 -14.83 -0.76
N PRO A 552 3.15 -15.19 0.31
CA PRO A 552 3.34 -16.60 0.66
C PRO A 552 2.05 -17.36 0.96
N TRP A 553 0.93 -16.68 1.21
CA TRP A 553 -0.35 -17.35 1.48
C TRP A 553 -1.01 -17.88 0.20
N ASN A 554 -1.09 -17.08 -0.85
CA ASN A 554 -1.97 -17.37 -1.99
C ASN A 554 -1.29 -17.40 -3.36
N ASP A 555 -0.02 -17.02 -3.47
CA ASP A 555 0.65 -17.05 -4.76
C ASP A 555 1.10 -18.45 -5.13
N ILE A 556 1.70 -19.18 -4.17
CA ILE A 556 1.97 -20.60 -4.35
C ILE A 556 1.02 -21.37 -3.46
N VAL A 557 0.32 -22.35 -4.02
CA VAL A 557 -0.65 -23.17 -3.29
C VAL A 557 -0.31 -24.66 -3.37
N PRO A 558 -0.70 -25.46 -2.36
CA PRO A 558 -0.56 -26.91 -2.41
C PRO A 558 -1.31 -27.49 -3.64
N PRO A 559 -0.74 -28.47 -4.38
CA PRO A 559 -1.40 -29.05 -5.55
C PRO A 559 -2.77 -29.71 -5.26
N ASP A 560 -2.97 -30.17 -4.03
CA ASP A 560 -4.20 -30.78 -3.54
C ASP A 560 -5.19 -29.77 -2.93
N ASN A 561 -4.85 -28.47 -2.85
CA ASN A 561 -5.70 -27.43 -2.27
C ASN A 561 -7.11 -27.39 -2.90
N ARG A 562 -7.20 -27.68 -4.21
CA ARG A 562 -8.48 -27.74 -4.95
C ARG A 562 -9.48 -28.79 -4.42
N TYR A 563 -9.02 -29.74 -3.61
CA TYR A 563 -9.84 -30.78 -3.01
C TYR A 563 -10.24 -30.49 -1.56
N THR A 564 -9.83 -29.34 -1.02
CA THR A 564 -10.20 -28.93 0.34
C THR A 564 -11.61 -28.34 0.39
N ASP A 565 -12.20 -28.21 1.58
CA ASP A 565 -13.56 -27.69 1.76
C ASP A 565 -13.70 -26.23 1.34
N GLU A 566 -12.65 -25.42 1.53
CA GLU A 566 -12.62 -23.99 1.19
C GLU A 566 -11.34 -23.60 0.42
N PRO A 567 -11.18 -24.03 -0.85
CA PRO A 567 -9.93 -23.85 -1.60
C PRO A 567 -9.49 -22.39 -1.76
N ALA A 568 -10.44 -21.46 -1.81
CA ALA A 568 -10.17 -20.02 -1.91
C ALA A 568 -9.46 -19.44 -0.67
N LYS A 569 -9.57 -20.11 0.49
CA LYS A 569 -8.91 -19.70 1.73
C LYS A 569 -7.55 -20.36 1.95
N ILE A 570 -7.28 -21.46 1.24
CA ILE A 570 -6.06 -22.26 1.34
C ILE A 570 -5.86 -22.77 2.78
N PRO A 571 -6.70 -23.72 3.24
CA PRO A 571 -6.82 -24.06 4.66
C PRO A 571 -5.53 -24.53 5.33
N GLU A 572 -4.62 -25.16 4.58
CA GLU A 572 -3.29 -25.55 5.07
C GLU A 572 -2.45 -24.32 5.43
N HIS A 573 -2.46 -23.29 4.59
CA HIS A 573 -1.69 -22.07 4.83
C HIS A 573 -2.26 -21.28 5.99
N VAL A 574 -3.58 -21.19 6.10
CA VAL A 574 -4.24 -20.61 7.29
C VAL A 574 -3.78 -21.35 8.56
N GLN A 575 -3.68 -22.68 8.52
CA GLN A 575 -3.15 -23.45 9.65
C GLN A 575 -1.67 -23.15 9.92
N ASN A 576 -0.84 -22.97 8.89
CA ASN A 576 0.57 -22.58 9.08
C ASN A 576 0.69 -21.25 9.85
N TYR A 577 -0.20 -20.29 9.61
CA TYR A 577 -0.19 -19.01 10.32
C TYR A 577 -0.64 -19.11 11.79
N VAL A 578 -1.59 -20.00 12.09
CA VAL A 578 -1.93 -20.37 13.48
C VAL A 578 -0.69 -20.92 14.18
N GLU A 579 -0.03 -21.92 13.58
CA GLU A 579 1.18 -22.54 14.13
C GLU A 579 2.29 -21.52 14.34
N LEU A 580 2.52 -20.63 13.36
CA LEU A 580 3.57 -19.63 13.41
C LEU A 580 3.33 -18.60 14.52
N PHE A 581 2.11 -18.08 14.64
CA PHE A 581 1.76 -17.13 15.69
C PHE A 581 1.91 -17.76 17.09
N SER A 582 1.36 -18.96 17.28
CA SER A 582 1.50 -19.70 18.55
C SER A 582 2.97 -19.96 18.89
N ALA A 583 3.77 -20.37 17.91
CA ALA A 583 5.18 -20.69 18.12
C ALA A 583 6.03 -19.46 18.48
N VAL A 584 5.73 -18.30 17.91
CA VAL A 584 6.44 -17.05 18.26
C VAL A 584 5.99 -16.57 19.64
N THR A 585 4.69 -16.40 19.82
CA THR A 585 4.13 -15.67 20.98
C THR A 585 3.90 -16.54 22.22
N GLY A 586 3.84 -17.87 22.05
CA GLY A 586 3.41 -18.82 23.07
C GLY A 586 1.92 -18.77 23.38
N ARG A 587 1.11 -18.03 22.61
CA ARG A 587 -0.35 -17.96 22.74
C ARG A 587 -0.98 -18.92 21.74
N GLU A 588 -1.55 -20.01 22.22
CA GLU A 588 -2.33 -20.89 21.35
C GLU A 588 -3.61 -20.21 20.88
N ILE A 589 -3.85 -20.27 19.57
CA ILE A 589 -4.98 -19.64 18.90
C ILE A 589 -5.60 -20.59 17.86
N THR A 590 -6.79 -20.27 17.37
CA THR A 590 -7.46 -20.97 16.26
C THR A 590 -7.46 -20.14 14.97
N LYS A 591 -8.05 -20.67 13.90
CA LYS A 591 -8.24 -19.94 12.64
C LYS A 591 -9.20 -18.76 12.82
N GLU A 592 -10.21 -18.92 13.65
CA GLU A 592 -11.21 -17.90 14.00
C GLU A 592 -10.56 -16.77 14.80
N ASP A 593 -9.61 -17.08 15.68
CA ASP A 593 -8.87 -16.08 16.43
C ASP A 593 -8.06 -15.14 15.51
N LEU A 594 -7.49 -15.65 14.41
CA LEU A 594 -6.81 -14.81 13.42
C LEU A 594 -7.74 -13.71 12.87
N ILE A 595 -8.99 -14.09 12.58
CA ILE A 595 -10.02 -13.18 12.08
C ILE A 595 -10.49 -12.24 13.20
N ALA A 596 -10.70 -12.73 14.41
CA ALA A 596 -11.14 -11.91 15.54
C ALA A 596 -10.10 -10.82 15.91
N GLN A 597 -8.81 -11.15 15.87
CA GLN A 597 -7.71 -10.22 16.12
C GLN A 597 -7.73 -9.04 15.14
N SER A 598 -7.88 -9.31 13.84
CA SER A 598 -7.94 -8.25 12.83
C SER A 598 -9.30 -7.56 12.77
N GLU A 599 -10.40 -8.24 13.07
CA GLU A 599 -11.74 -7.64 13.14
C GLU A 599 -11.82 -6.54 14.21
N ALA A 600 -11.18 -6.74 15.36
CA ALA A 600 -11.05 -5.71 16.40
C ALA A 600 -10.34 -4.47 15.86
N VAL A 601 -9.18 -4.64 15.22
CA VAL A 601 -8.38 -3.53 14.68
C VAL A 601 -9.08 -2.83 13.51
N TYR A 602 -9.75 -3.59 12.64
CA TYR A 602 -10.50 -3.04 11.51
C TYR A 602 -11.68 -2.19 11.97
N ASN A 603 -12.45 -2.65 12.96
CA ASN A 603 -13.53 -1.86 13.53
C ASN A 603 -13.00 -0.64 14.28
N PHE A 604 -11.87 -0.77 14.99
CA PHE A 604 -11.23 0.38 15.64
C PHE A 604 -10.87 1.48 14.63
N GLN A 605 -10.30 1.14 13.47
CA GLN A 605 -10.04 2.13 12.43
C GLN A 605 -11.32 2.73 11.82
N ARG A 606 -12.40 1.93 11.69
CA ARG A 606 -13.70 2.48 11.26
C ARG A 606 -14.20 3.54 12.24
N VAL A 607 -14.09 3.29 13.55
CA VAL A 607 -14.43 4.28 14.58
C VAL A 607 -13.47 5.46 14.57
N PHE A 608 -12.19 5.25 14.28
CA PHE A 608 -11.24 6.35 14.10
C PHE A 608 -11.60 7.25 12.92
N ASN A 609 -12.04 6.68 11.80
CA ASN A 609 -12.56 7.49 10.70
C ASN A 609 -13.79 8.32 11.14
N LEU A 610 -14.70 7.74 11.93
CA LEU A 610 -15.86 8.47 12.50
C LEU A 610 -15.41 9.61 13.42
N ARG A 611 -14.38 9.38 14.24
CA ARG A 611 -13.78 10.41 15.09
C ARG A 611 -13.28 11.61 14.28
N LEU A 612 -12.74 11.36 13.08
CA LEU A 612 -12.29 12.39 12.13
C LEU A 612 -13.40 12.90 11.20
N GLY A 613 -14.67 12.56 11.47
CA GLY A 613 -15.84 13.04 10.72
C GLY A 613 -16.09 12.32 9.39
N LYS A 614 -15.51 11.14 9.19
CA LYS A 614 -15.59 10.32 7.96
C LYS A 614 -16.03 8.88 8.29
N GLY A 615 -16.19 8.02 7.28
CA GLY A 615 -16.49 6.59 7.53
C GLY A 615 -17.97 6.31 7.84
N ARG A 616 -18.88 7.06 7.21
CA ARG A 616 -20.32 6.73 7.12
C ARG A 616 -20.66 6.21 5.72
N ARG A 617 -21.88 5.74 5.50
CA ARG A 617 -22.37 5.21 4.22
C ARG A 617 -22.07 6.10 3.01
N GLU A 618 -22.21 7.41 3.14
CA GLU A 618 -21.93 8.38 2.07
C GLU A 618 -20.45 8.35 1.62
N HIS A 619 -19.53 8.00 2.53
CA HIS A 619 -18.10 7.89 2.25
C HIS A 619 -17.73 6.56 1.58
N ASP A 620 -18.66 5.61 1.54
CA ASP A 620 -18.51 4.34 0.83
C ASP A 620 -19.10 4.42 -0.60
N ALA A 621 -19.37 5.63 -1.11
CA ALA A 621 -19.70 5.84 -2.52
C ALA A 621 -18.48 5.66 -3.43
N ILE A 622 -18.73 5.20 -4.66
CA ILE A 622 -17.72 4.89 -5.69
C ILE A 622 -18.08 5.58 -7.01
N PRO A 623 -17.09 5.94 -7.86
CA PRO A 623 -17.34 6.53 -9.18
C PRO A 623 -18.08 5.54 -10.08
N TYR A 624 -18.99 6.02 -10.91
CA TYR A 624 -19.80 5.13 -11.75
C TYR A 624 -18.95 4.32 -12.75
N ARG A 625 -17.78 4.81 -13.17
CA ARG A 625 -16.80 4.05 -13.98
C ARG A 625 -16.38 2.71 -13.35
N SER A 626 -16.38 2.61 -12.01
CA SER A 626 -16.11 1.34 -11.31
C SER A 626 -17.27 0.35 -11.41
N GLN A 627 -18.48 0.84 -11.72
CA GLN A 627 -19.68 0.04 -11.82
C GLN A 627 -20.03 -0.28 -13.27
N GLY A 628 -19.87 0.64 -14.23
CA GLY A 628 -20.30 0.42 -15.62
C GLY A 628 -19.72 1.41 -16.64
N PRO A 629 -20.17 1.35 -17.91
CA PRO A 629 -19.71 2.26 -18.96
C PRO A 629 -20.32 3.65 -18.76
N VAL A 630 -19.49 4.70 -18.73
CA VAL A 630 -19.92 6.10 -18.56
C VAL A 630 -20.08 6.78 -19.92
N THR A 631 -19.29 6.38 -20.94
CA THR A 631 -19.36 6.93 -22.30
C THR A 631 -19.96 5.93 -23.30
N VAL A 632 -20.45 6.45 -24.43
CA VAL A 632 -20.92 5.63 -25.56
C VAL A 632 -19.80 4.74 -26.09
N GLU A 633 -18.57 5.27 -26.18
CA GLU A 633 -17.38 4.52 -26.59
C GLU A 633 -17.18 3.27 -25.71
N GLU A 634 -17.28 3.42 -24.39
CA GLU A 634 -17.15 2.28 -23.47
C GLU A 634 -18.27 1.26 -23.64
N TYR A 635 -19.52 1.71 -23.82
CA TYR A 635 -20.65 0.81 -24.03
C TYR A 635 -20.45 0.01 -25.32
N GLU A 636 -20.19 0.70 -26.43
CA GLU A 636 -20.04 0.09 -27.76
C GLU A 636 -18.84 -0.86 -27.84
N SER A 637 -17.78 -0.60 -27.06
CA SER A 637 -16.62 -1.51 -26.97
C SER A 637 -16.99 -2.92 -26.50
N ARG A 638 -18.14 -3.07 -25.82
CA ARG A 638 -18.66 -4.36 -25.34
C ARG A 638 -20.17 -4.47 -25.52
N ALA A 639 -20.71 -3.91 -26.61
CA ALA A 639 -22.15 -3.82 -26.84
C ALA A 639 -22.87 -5.16 -26.66
N GLU A 640 -22.31 -6.25 -27.21
CA GLU A 640 -22.89 -7.59 -27.10
C GLU A 640 -23.08 -8.04 -25.63
N ARG A 641 -22.07 -7.81 -24.78
CA ARG A 641 -22.13 -8.17 -23.36
C ARG A 641 -23.18 -7.34 -22.62
N TYR A 642 -23.20 -6.02 -22.84
CA TYR A 642 -24.15 -5.16 -22.13
C TYR A 642 -25.59 -5.38 -22.63
N ASP A 643 -25.79 -5.55 -23.94
CA ASP A 643 -27.09 -5.89 -24.51
C ASP A 643 -27.60 -7.24 -24.00
N GLN A 644 -26.72 -8.23 -23.81
CA GLN A 644 -27.08 -9.49 -23.16
C GLN A 644 -27.56 -9.27 -21.71
N GLN A 645 -26.87 -8.45 -20.93
CA GLN A 645 -27.30 -8.13 -19.56
C GLN A 645 -28.65 -7.40 -19.52
N LEU A 646 -28.88 -6.46 -20.44
CA LEU A 646 -30.19 -5.80 -20.55
C LEU A 646 -31.31 -6.81 -20.80
N ARG A 647 -31.09 -7.79 -21.68
CA ARG A 647 -32.08 -8.85 -21.98
C ARG A 647 -32.28 -9.80 -20.81
N GLU A 648 -31.19 -10.37 -20.29
CA GLU A 648 -31.24 -11.48 -19.34
C GLU A 648 -31.54 -11.03 -17.91
N ILE A 649 -31.02 -9.87 -17.51
CA ILE A 649 -31.14 -9.37 -16.13
C ILE A 649 -32.31 -8.39 -15.99
N LEU A 650 -32.47 -7.47 -16.95
CA LEU A 650 -33.49 -6.42 -16.88
C LEU A 650 -34.76 -6.74 -17.68
N GLY A 651 -34.75 -7.76 -18.54
CA GLY A 651 -35.88 -8.08 -19.42
C GLY A 651 -36.17 -6.98 -20.45
N LEU A 652 -35.18 -6.17 -20.80
CA LEU A 652 -35.30 -5.08 -21.77
C LEU A 652 -34.82 -5.55 -23.15
N ASP A 653 -35.50 -5.11 -24.20
CA ASP A 653 -35.05 -5.34 -25.58
C ASP A 653 -34.16 -4.19 -26.05
N PRO A 654 -32.84 -4.42 -26.23
CA PRO A 654 -31.91 -3.38 -26.63
C PRO A 654 -32.07 -2.94 -28.09
N GLU A 655 -32.74 -3.70 -28.98
CA GLU A 655 -32.81 -3.37 -30.42
C GLU A 655 -33.58 -2.06 -30.69
N GLY A 656 -34.52 -1.69 -29.81
CA GLY A 656 -35.30 -0.46 -29.91
C GLY A 656 -34.74 0.74 -29.14
N MET A 657 -33.60 0.58 -28.46
CA MET A 657 -33.03 1.59 -27.56
C MET A 657 -31.81 2.26 -28.18
N SER A 658 -31.69 3.57 -28.01
CA SER A 658 -30.42 4.28 -28.21
C SER A 658 -29.37 3.83 -27.18
N THR A 659 -28.08 3.94 -27.51
CA THR A 659 -26.99 3.59 -26.57
C THR A 659 -27.09 4.36 -25.25
N GLN A 660 -27.55 5.62 -25.29
CA GLN A 660 -27.77 6.43 -24.10
C GLN A 660 -28.89 5.86 -23.21
N GLU A 661 -30.01 5.40 -23.80
CA GLU A 661 -31.09 4.74 -23.05
C GLU A 661 -30.61 3.42 -22.44
N LYS A 662 -29.83 2.65 -23.20
CA LYS A 662 -29.21 1.39 -22.74
C LYS A 662 -28.30 1.62 -21.53
N MET A 663 -27.41 2.60 -21.63
CA MET A 663 -26.49 2.99 -20.55
C MET A 663 -27.25 3.49 -19.32
N ALA A 664 -28.31 4.29 -19.49
CA ALA A 664 -29.10 4.79 -18.38
C ALA A 664 -29.83 3.66 -17.63
N ALA A 665 -30.39 2.69 -18.36
CA ALA A 665 -31.03 1.52 -17.77
C ALA A 665 -30.01 0.66 -16.98
N LEU A 666 -28.84 0.41 -17.57
CA LEU A 666 -27.76 -0.35 -16.93
C LEU A 666 -27.23 0.38 -15.68
N ARG A 667 -27.03 1.71 -15.76
CA ARG A 667 -26.57 2.53 -14.63
C ARG A 667 -27.45 2.39 -13.42
N LYS A 668 -28.76 2.62 -13.61
CA LYS A 668 -29.74 2.52 -12.54
C LYS A 668 -29.67 1.15 -11.85
N TYR A 669 -29.62 0.08 -12.62
CA TYR A 669 -29.53 -1.28 -12.07
C TYR A 669 -28.25 -1.51 -11.27
N ARG A 670 -27.09 -1.11 -11.80
CA ARG A 670 -25.79 -1.35 -11.17
C ARG A 670 -25.62 -0.54 -9.87
N GLU A 671 -26.06 0.72 -9.87
CA GLU A 671 -26.08 1.55 -8.65
C GLU A 671 -26.99 0.93 -7.58
N GLU A 672 -28.17 0.43 -7.96
CA GLU A 672 -29.07 -0.29 -7.05
C GLU A 672 -28.44 -1.58 -6.48
N GLN A 673 -27.70 -2.35 -7.30
CA GLN A 673 -27.00 -3.55 -6.79
C GLN A 673 -25.91 -3.19 -5.79
N TYR A 674 -25.19 -2.08 -6.00
CA TYR A 674 -24.17 -1.63 -5.07
C TYR A 674 -24.76 -1.21 -3.71
N GLU A 675 -25.90 -0.51 -3.69
CA GLU A 675 -26.58 -0.18 -2.43
C GLU A 675 -27.02 -1.44 -1.67
N ARG A 676 -27.55 -2.44 -2.37
CA ARG A 676 -27.92 -3.75 -1.77
C ARG A 676 -26.71 -4.50 -1.22
N LEU A 677 -25.57 -4.42 -1.91
CA LEU A 677 -24.31 -5.00 -1.42
C LEU A 677 -23.88 -4.33 -0.11
N LYS A 678 -23.94 -2.99 -0.03
CA LYS A 678 -23.58 -2.27 1.20
C LYS A 678 -24.43 -2.74 2.38
N ASP A 679 -25.73 -2.92 2.18
CA ASP A 679 -26.63 -3.38 3.24
C ASP A 679 -26.23 -4.77 3.76
N ALA A 680 -25.99 -5.73 2.85
CA ALA A 680 -25.57 -7.08 3.21
C ALA A 680 -24.21 -7.09 3.93
N VAL A 681 -23.23 -6.30 3.46
CA VAL A 681 -21.91 -6.21 4.08
C VAL A 681 -21.97 -5.54 5.45
N TYR A 682 -22.74 -4.47 5.61
CA TYR A 682 -22.90 -3.79 6.89
C TYR A 682 -23.56 -4.69 7.92
N GLU A 683 -24.61 -5.42 7.53
CA GLU A 683 -25.22 -6.42 8.40
C GLU A 683 -24.18 -7.47 8.83
N ARG A 684 -23.44 -8.04 7.87
CA ARG A 684 -22.43 -9.05 8.14
C ARG A 684 -21.29 -8.57 9.03
N ARG A 685 -20.89 -7.30 8.93
CA ARG A 685 -19.87 -6.66 9.76
C ARG A 685 -20.40 -6.23 11.15
N GLY A 686 -21.71 -6.34 11.39
CA GLY A 686 -22.32 -5.87 12.63
C GLY A 686 -22.35 -4.35 12.72
N TRP A 687 -22.64 -3.68 11.60
CA TRP A 687 -22.76 -2.23 11.48
C TRP A 687 -24.23 -1.83 11.29
N THR A 688 -24.56 -0.56 11.51
CA THR A 688 -25.86 0.01 11.15
C THR A 688 -25.98 0.17 9.63
N PRO A 689 -27.20 0.38 9.08
CA PRO A 689 -27.37 0.71 7.66
C PRO A 689 -26.60 1.95 7.18
N ASP A 690 -26.20 2.80 8.12
CA ASP A 690 -25.39 4.00 7.89
C ASP A 690 -23.88 3.74 7.98
N GLY A 691 -23.46 2.47 8.14
CA GLY A 691 -22.07 2.05 8.15
C GLY A 691 -21.32 2.35 9.45
N VAL A 692 -22.04 2.48 10.58
CA VAL A 692 -21.48 2.72 11.92
C VAL A 692 -21.41 1.38 12.69
N PRO A 693 -20.25 0.99 13.27
CA PRO A 693 -20.19 -0.20 14.11
C PRO A 693 -21.18 -0.16 15.28
N LYS A 694 -21.93 -1.23 15.51
CA LYS A 694 -22.89 -1.30 16.63
C LYS A 694 -22.15 -1.46 17.97
N LEU A 695 -22.75 -0.98 19.07
CA LEU A 695 -22.18 -1.17 20.42
C LEU A 695 -22.01 -2.66 20.79
N GLU A 696 -22.92 -3.53 20.34
CA GLU A 696 -22.80 -4.99 20.52
C GLU A 696 -21.54 -5.55 19.85
N THR A 697 -21.18 -5.02 18.68
CA THR A 697 -19.98 -5.40 17.93
C THR A 697 -18.72 -4.97 18.66
N LEU A 698 -18.67 -3.73 19.16
CA LEU A 698 -17.53 -3.23 19.93
C LEU A 698 -17.29 -4.06 21.20
N LYS A 699 -18.37 -4.39 21.93
CA LYS A 699 -18.31 -5.21 23.14
C LYS A 699 -17.86 -6.64 22.85
N ARG A 700 -18.36 -7.25 21.76
CA ARG A 700 -17.94 -8.61 21.32
C ARG A 700 -16.43 -8.65 21.03
N LEU A 701 -15.89 -7.59 20.44
CA LEU A 701 -14.47 -7.48 20.08
C LEU A 701 -13.59 -7.04 21.28
N GLY A 702 -14.21 -6.56 22.36
CA GLY A 702 -13.51 -6.03 23.54
C GLY A 702 -12.71 -4.77 23.23
N ILE A 703 -13.27 -3.91 22.37
CA ILE A 703 -12.76 -2.57 22.01
C ILE A 703 -13.75 -1.47 22.41
N ASP A 704 -14.71 -1.79 23.28
CA ASP A 704 -15.70 -0.89 23.86
C ASP A 704 -15.08 0.03 24.94
N PHE A 705 -13.88 0.55 24.67
CA PHE A 705 -13.25 1.56 25.51
C PHE A 705 -14.16 2.80 25.60
N PRO A 706 -14.24 3.48 26.77
CA PRO A 706 -15.15 4.60 26.97
C PRO A 706 -15.08 5.67 25.87
N GLU A 707 -13.88 6.01 25.41
CA GLU A 707 -13.61 6.97 24.35
C GLU A 707 -14.04 6.48 22.95
N VAL A 708 -13.92 5.18 22.66
CA VAL A 708 -14.39 4.58 21.41
C VAL A 708 -15.92 4.55 21.37
N VAL A 709 -16.54 4.15 22.48
CA VAL A 709 -17.99 4.15 22.65
C VAL A 709 -18.55 5.57 22.52
N ALA A 710 -17.89 6.56 23.12
CA ALA A 710 -18.31 7.96 23.05
C ALA A 710 -18.29 8.51 21.61
N VAL A 711 -17.39 8.05 20.74
CA VAL A 711 -17.41 8.41 19.31
C VAL A 711 -18.62 7.79 18.63
N VAL A 712 -18.82 6.48 18.78
CA VAL A 712 -19.92 5.78 18.11
C VAL A 712 -21.31 6.29 18.55
N GLN A 713 -21.49 6.61 19.83
CA GLN A 713 -22.74 7.14 20.37
C GLN A 713 -23.18 8.48 19.74
N LYS A 714 -22.27 9.25 19.15
CA LYS A 714 -22.63 10.48 18.42
C LYS A 714 -23.38 10.20 17.11
N HIS A 715 -23.37 8.95 16.64
CA HIS A 715 -23.88 8.54 15.32
C HIS A 715 -24.94 7.41 15.38
N LEU A 716 -25.27 6.91 16.57
CA LEU A 716 -26.36 5.97 16.82
C LEU A 716 -27.60 6.72 17.29
#